data_AF-A0A7W4YCC2-F1
#
_entry.id   AF-A0A7W4YCC2-F1
#
_cell.length_a   1.000
_cell.length_b   1.000
_cell.length_c   1.000
_cell.angle_alpha   90.00
_cell.angle_beta   90.00
_cell.angle_gamma   90.00
#
_symmetry.space_group_name_H-M   'P 1'
#
loop_
_entity.id
_entity.type
_entity.pdbx_description
1 polymer ?
#
loop_
_entity_poly.entity_id
_entity_poly.type
_entity_poly.pdbx_seq_one_letter_code
_entity_poly.pdbx_strand_id
1 'polypeptide(L)'
;MHQSQAPQPTAGPPPQHHRPRTALATLTGLVLALAAATPAAAGTDAAAPPPPSTVVGTYEIRQVDPPVHPADPPAAGARAATPHAATPHAAHDSALPEDATQEFVRLADGDRVRVEADPALLDDVVPGQRVAVTGTVTAAPPDATEDAPTIDATAVRELTAAAAPLMSEEDTVAVVLLRLGDAGPAPMSVDEVRDLVFTGPGSVASFFRESSWSQLELRGRDRPDGDVYDYLTVPADTPCAAEEQAGFAAAQAAGLDLTGYDRVAFLLDSADRSCWFGGWAYIGGQVSVNLITGPDATRAVLQHELGHNLGLGHASTLECTTPAGLASAIEEDGGSCRVEEYGDLFDTMGNAFNQMEFSAHHKAWLGWIPEVNVTTVTASGTYTLAPSEVQTDQPQLLRIPLASGLSYDVDVRRPHGLWDAKVADYPALMDGVTIRRGDSWGASLLDTMPGGGVDDAPLRVGETFTDRASGVRIRTEQSGPEGAVVHVELGARTQTPHLIGTHNAWTPAPMTEVPGAPGTWTTQAQFGEEPDRRFRIVVLPDGGVYGDAEPDGVADAGGADIQVPGAGTYTVTLDRASLRYTVVRDGGGGGFVSTYPAMTLRGISTGWAAVPMELVADHTWRVTTAFGAHPVEDFLFDVDGTGATVFGDAGNDGVAEPGAPNALMTQGPALYEVTFRDDTLAYGVVREW
;
A
#
# COMPACT_ATOMS: atom_id res chain seq x y z
N MET A 1 20.57 -48.53 -22.31
CA MET A 1 21.22 -49.86 -22.43
C MET A 1 21.58 -50.35 -21.04
N HIS A 2 21.16 -51.58 -20.74
CA HIS A 2 21.57 -52.50 -19.67
C HIS A 2 21.63 -52.09 -18.19
N GLN A 3 20.59 -52.59 -17.50
CA GLN A 3 20.52 -53.22 -16.17
C GLN A 3 21.83 -53.73 -15.52
N SER A 4 21.85 -53.69 -14.19
CA SER A 4 22.24 -54.82 -13.36
C SER A 4 21.48 -54.81 -12.02
N GLN A 5 20.97 -55.98 -11.62
CA GLN A 5 20.19 -56.26 -10.41
C GLN A 5 21.01 -57.03 -9.36
N ALA A 6 20.47 -57.03 -8.13
CA ALA A 6 20.38 -58.14 -7.14
C ALA A 6 21.21 -57.98 -5.85
N PRO A 7 20.85 -58.68 -4.73
CA PRO A 7 19.51 -58.95 -4.17
C PRO A 7 19.41 -58.71 -2.64
N GLN A 8 18.19 -58.76 -2.09
CA GLN A 8 17.87 -58.75 -0.65
C GLN A 8 18.42 -59.95 0.13
N PRO A 9 18.43 -59.85 1.48
CA PRO A 9 17.68 -60.86 2.25
C PRO A 9 16.76 -60.28 3.34
N THR A 10 15.72 -61.06 3.60
CA THR A 10 14.65 -60.90 4.59
C THR A 10 15.11 -61.24 6.01
N ALA A 11 14.59 -60.52 7.01
CA ALA A 11 14.54 -60.97 8.41
C ALA A 11 13.31 -60.37 9.11
N GLY A 12 12.50 -61.23 9.73
CA GLY A 12 11.30 -60.88 10.50
C GLY A 12 11.60 -60.38 11.94
N PRO A 13 10.56 -59.97 12.69
CA PRO A 13 10.66 -59.10 13.87
C PRO A 13 10.86 -59.90 15.18
N PRO A 14 11.48 -59.31 16.22
CA PRO A 14 10.78 -59.06 17.50
C PRO A 14 11.41 -57.91 18.35
N PRO A 15 11.01 -57.66 19.62
CA PRO A 15 9.68 -57.60 20.22
C PRO A 15 9.37 -56.22 20.85
N GLN A 16 8.09 -55.99 21.16
CA GLN A 16 7.59 -54.88 21.96
C GLN A 16 8.19 -54.88 23.38
N HIS A 17 8.73 -53.74 23.80
CA HIS A 17 8.99 -53.46 25.22
C HIS A 17 8.22 -52.21 25.65
N HIS A 18 7.30 -52.43 26.58
CA HIS A 18 6.64 -51.40 27.38
C HIS A 18 7.63 -50.65 28.27
N ARG A 19 7.42 -49.33 28.39
CA ARG A 19 7.31 -48.49 29.61
C ARG A 19 7.82 -47.05 29.32
N PRO A 20 7.54 -46.06 30.18
CA PRO A 20 6.30 -45.72 30.87
C PRO A 20 5.93 -44.23 30.65
N ARG A 21 4.69 -43.87 31.01
CA ARG A 21 4.23 -42.49 31.17
C ARG A 21 5.17 -41.70 32.08
N THR A 22 5.62 -40.53 31.63
CA THR A 22 6.10 -39.45 32.49
C THR A 22 5.37 -38.17 32.09
N ALA A 23 4.93 -37.46 33.12
CA ALA A 23 4.02 -36.33 33.05
C ALA A 23 4.72 -35.08 32.52
N LEU A 24 4.11 -34.43 31.53
CA LEU A 24 4.41 -33.05 31.19
C LEU A 24 3.62 -32.15 32.15
N ALA A 25 4.34 -31.39 32.97
CA ALA A 25 3.77 -30.27 33.70
C ALA A 25 3.67 -29.09 32.73
N THR A 26 2.45 -28.74 32.33
CA THR A 26 2.15 -27.49 31.63
C THR A 26 2.08 -26.37 32.67
N LEU A 27 2.99 -25.41 32.56
CA LEU A 27 2.92 -24.12 33.24
C LEU A 27 2.34 -23.12 32.24
N THR A 28 1.02 -22.96 32.26
CA THR A 28 0.32 -21.93 31.51
C THR A 28 0.41 -20.62 32.28
N GLY A 29 1.06 -19.61 31.69
CA GLY A 29 1.01 -18.23 32.17
C GLY A 29 -0.40 -17.67 31.99
N LEU A 30 -1.01 -17.25 33.09
CA LEU A 30 -2.37 -16.75 33.16
C LEU A 30 -2.38 -15.22 32.92
N VAL A 31 -3.01 -14.77 31.84
CA VAL A 31 -3.44 -13.36 31.70
C VAL A 31 -4.65 -13.16 32.63
N LEU A 32 -4.50 -12.25 33.58
CA LEU A 32 -5.46 -12.03 34.66
C LEU A 32 -6.54 -11.01 34.22
N ALA A 33 -7.71 -11.48 33.79
CA ALA A 33 -8.91 -10.64 33.69
C ALA A 33 -9.70 -10.71 35.00
N LEU A 34 -9.79 -9.59 35.74
CA LEU A 34 -10.66 -9.48 36.91
C LEU A 34 -12.12 -9.34 36.44
N ALA A 35 -12.92 -10.40 36.60
CA ALA A 35 -14.38 -10.32 36.54
C ALA A 35 -14.97 -10.71 37.90
N ALA A 36 -15.67 -9.77 38.55
CA ALA A 36 -16.40 -10.02 39.79
C ALA A 36 -17.63 -10.89 39.50
N ALA A 37 -17.73 -12.05 40.14
CA ALA A 37 -18.84 -12.99 39.98
C ALA A 37 -19.99 -12.72 40.97
N THR A 38 -21.22 -12.63 40.45
CA THR A 38 -22.47 -12.89 41.19
C THR A 38 -23.28 -13.95 40.47
N PRO A 39 -23.99 -14.86 41.17
CA PRO A 39 -24.53 -16.07 40.55
C PRO A 39 -25.84 -15.85 39.80
N ALA A 40 -26.02 -16.71 38.80
CA ALA A 40 -27.00 -16.70 37.73
C ALA A 40 -28.49 -16.74 38.15
N ALA A 41 -29.31 -16.04 37.36
CA ALA A 41 -30.70 -16.39 37.12
C ALA A 41 -30.88 -16.61 35.61
N ALA A 42 -31.47 -17.74 35.24
CA ALA A 42 -31.67 -18.18 33.87
C ALA A 42 -32.69 -17.30 33.14
N GLY A 43 -32.29 -16.76 32.00
CA GLY A 43 -33.15 -16.10 31.02
C GLY A 43 -32.48 -16.21 29.64
N THR A 44 -33.23 -16.66 28.64
CA THR A 44 -32.82 -16.71 27.24
C THR A 44 -32.89 -15.30 26.65
N ASP A 45 -31.89 -14.48 26.94
CA ASP A 45 -31.58 -13.30 26.14
C ASP A 45 -30.31 -13.64 25.33
N ALA A 46 -30.32 -13.33 24.03
CA ALA A 46 -29.12 -13.36 23.23
C ALA A 46 -28.08 -12.49 23.96
N ALA A 47 -26.98 -13.11 24.41
CA ALA A 47 -25.92 -12.39 25.09
C ALA A 47 -25.49 -11.23 24.20
N ALA A 48 -25.48 -10.01 24.75
CA ALA A 48 -24.93 -8.86 24.06
C ALA A 48 -23.51 -9.23 23.57
N PRO A 49 -23.14 -8.87 22.32
CA PRO A 49 -21.80 -9.15 21.84
C PRO A 49 -20.78 -8.57 22.83
N PRO A 50 -19.64 -9.26 23.06
CA PRO A 50 -18.61 -8.75 23.95
C PRO A 50 -18.21 -7.33 23.51
N PRO A 51 -17.87 -6.44 24.45
CA PRO A 51 -17.40 -5.11 24.08
C PRO A 51 -16.18 -5.23 23.17
N PRO A 52 -16.05 -4.36 22.15
CA PRO A 52 -14.93 -4.43 21.23
C PRO A 52 -13.61 -4.28 21.99
N SER A 53 -12.63 -5.10 21.62
CA SER A 53 -11.28 -5.06 22.16
C SER A 53 -10.42 -4.16 21.28
N THR A 54 -9.48 -3.42 21.88
CA THR A 54 -8.50 -2.63 21.13
C THR A 54 -7.14 -3.30 21.20
N VAL A 55 -6.56 -3.56 20.04
CA VAL A 55 -5.20 -4.08 19.85
C VAL A 55 -4.31 -2.93 19.42
N VAL A 56 -3.11 -2.83 19.99
CA VAL A 56 -2.15 -1.77 19.68
C VAL A 56 -0.81 -2.37 19.29
N GLY A 57 -0.30 -1.99 18.13
CA GLY A 57 0.95 -2.54 17.60
C GLY A 57 1.38 -1.85 16.32
N THR A 58 2.34 -2.45 15.63
CA THR A 58 2.81 -2.01 14.31
C THR A 58 2.01 -2.70 13.23
N TYR A 59 1.45 -1.93 12.30
CA TYR A 59 0.74 -2.44 11.14
C TYR A 59 1.72 -3.05 10.15
N GLU A 60 1.44 -4.23 9.62
CA GLU A 60 2.28 -4.96 8.66
C GLU A 60 1.40 -5.62 7.60
N ILE A 61 1.91 -5.67 6.39
CA ILE A 61 1.29 -6.41 5.29
C ILE A 61 2.14 -7.65 4.98
N ARG A 62 1.51 -8.80 4.79
CA ARG A 62 2.15 -9.94 4.13
C ARG A 62 1.51 -10.12 2.76
N GLN A 63 2.28 -9.80 1.73
CA GLN A 63 1.90 -10.11 0.35
C GLN A 63 2.43 -11.50 0.00
N VAL A 64 1.58 -12.35 -0.55
CA VAL A 64 1.95 -13.68 -1.05
C VAL A 64 1.58 -13.71 -2.52
N ASP A 65 2.53 -13.39 -3.39
CA ASP A 65 2.24 -13.30 -4.83
C ASP A 65 2.06 -14.67 -5.48
N PRO A 66 1.83 -14.77 -6.79
CA PRO A 66 2.07 -15.97 -7.57
C PRO A 66 3.42 -15.89 -8.34
N PRO A 67 3.93 -17.00 -8.92
CA PRO A 67 5.29 -17.07 -9.44
C PRO A 67 5.68 -16.14 -10.57
N VAL A 68 6.88 -15.57 -10.42
CA VAL A 68 7.78 -15.16 -11.51
C VAL A 68 8.37 -16.42 -12.17
N HIS A 69 8.22 -16.53 -13.48
CA HIS A 69 8.86 -17.61 -14.23
C HIS A 69 10.40 -17.43 -14.24
N PRO A 70 11.20 -18.48 -13.97
CA PRO A 70 12.67 -18.46 -14.10
C PRO A 70 13.21 -18.32 -15.54
N ALA A 71 12.41 -17.80 -16.48
CA ALA A 71 12.77 -17.66 -17.87
C ALA A 71 12.85 -16.19 -18.26
N ASP A 72 13.74 -15.44 -17.61
CA ASP A 72 14.61 -14.48 -18.30
C ASP A 72 15.86 -14.23 -17.46
N PRO A 73 16.90 -15.08 -17.58
CA PRO A 73 18.23 -14.61 -17.22
C PRO A 73 18.53 -13.36 -18.08
N PRO A 74 19.17 -12.31 -17.53
CA PRO A 74 19.64 -11.22 -18.35
C PRO A 74 20.48 -11.80 -19.48
N ALA A 75 20.22 -11.34 -20.71
CA ALA A 75 20.95 -11.77 -21.89
C ALA A 75 22.45 -11.60 -21.64
N ALA A 76 23.12 -12.69 -21.32
CA ALA A 76 24.56 -12.74 -21.26
C ALA A 76 25.09 -12.55 -22.70
N GLY A 77 25.42 -11.32 -23.05
CA GLY A 77 26.22 -11.00 -24.22
C GLY A 77 25.55 -10.06 -25.22
N ALA A 78 25.72 -8.76 -25.00
CA ALA A 78 25.71 -7.79 -26.08
C ALA A 78 26.83 -8.10 -27.09
N ARG A 79 26.51 -8.80 -28.19
CA ARG A 79 27.22 -8.71 -29.47
C ARG A 79 26.28 -8.88 -30.68
N ALA A 80 25.97 -7.74 -31.29
CA ALA A 80 25.77 -7.51 -32.73
C ALA A 80 24.77 -8.36 -33.54
N ALA A 81 23.71 -7.66 -33.97
CA ALA A 81 23.12 -7.63 -35.33
C ALA A 81 22.34 -8.86 -35.85
N THR A 82 21.00 -8.76 -35.89
CA THR A 82 20.12 -8.53 -37.07
C THR A 82 18.68 -9.00 -36.80
N PRO A 83 17.66 -8.41 -37.48
CA PRO A 83 16.25 -8.56 -37.10
C PRO A 83 15.58 -9.74 -37.80
N HIS A 84 14.80 -10.55 -37.08
CA HIS A 84 13.50 -11.04 -37.54
C HIS A 84 12.80 -11.99 -36.55
N ALA A 85 11.47 -11.90 -36.64
CA ALA A 85 10.43 -12.86 -36.29
C ALA A 85 9.92 -12.80 -34.85
N ALA A 86 8.88 -11.97 -34.68
CA ALA A 86 7.85 -12.14 -33.66
C ALA A 86 7.37 -13.60 -33.64
N THR A 87 7.62 -14.27 -32.52
CA THR A 87 6.94 -15.49 -32.13
C THR A 87 5.87 -15.10 -31.11
N PRO A 88 4.61 -15.53 -31.27
CA PRO A 88 3.54 -15.15 -30.36
C PRO A 88 3.78 -15.83 -29.01
N HIS A 89 4.02 -15.05 -27.96
CA HIS A 89 3.97 -15.56 -26.60
C HIS A 89 2.54 -16.03 -26.33
N ALA A 90 2.42 -17.29 -25.91
CA ALA A 90 1.14 -17.90 -25.62
C ALA A 90 0.48 -17.14 -24.47
N ALA A 91 -0.75 -16.67 -24.74
CA ALA A 91 -1.64 -16.09 -23.75
C ALA A 91 -1.80 -17.07 -22.57
N HIS A 92 -1.34 -16.64 -21.40
CA HIS A 92 -1.86 -17.14 -20.15
C HIS A 92 -2.93 -16.16 -19.67
N ASP A 93 -4.13 -16.45 -20.13
CA ASP A 93 -5.38 -15.96 -19.56
C ASP A 93 -5.54 -16.66 -18.21
N SER A 94 -5.06 -16.03 -17.15
CA SER A 94 -5.52 -16.31 -15.80
C SER A 94 -6.01 -15.00 -15.21
N ALA A 95 -7.33 -14.79 -15.31
CA ALA A 95 -8.05 -14.08 -14.28
C ALA A 95 -7.52 -14.57 -12.92
N LEU A 96 -6.82 -13.66 -12.24
CA LEU A 96 -6.22 -13.90 -10.93
C LEU A 96 -7.36 -14.31 -9.97
N PRO A 97 -7.28 -15.45 -9.27
CA PRO A 97 -8.16 -15.68 -8.15
C PRO A 97 -7.89 -14.61 -7.09
N GLU A 98 -8.95 -14.08 -6.49
CA GLU A 98 -8.87 -13.24 -5.30
C GLU A 98 -8.04 -13.90 -4.18
N ASP A 99 -7.27 -13.05 -3.49
CA ASP A 99 -6.78 -13.15 -2.11
C ASP A 99 -5.53 -14.00 -1.77
N ALA A 100 -4.65 -13.53 -0.87
CA ALA A 100 -4.84 -12.46 0.12
C ALA A 100 -3.53 -11.72 0.40
N THR A 101 -3.49 -10.43 0.08
CA THR A 101 -2.78 -9.48 0.94
C THR A 101 -3.29 -9.70 2.36
N GLN A 102 -2.41 -10.08 3.27
CA GLN A 102 -2.80 -10.36 4.65
C GLN A 102 -2.33 -9.25 5.56
N GLU A 103 -3.28 -8.69 6.29
CA GLU A 103 -3.07 -7.55 7.17
C GLU A 103 -2.81 -8.01 8.60
N PHE A 104 -1.82 -7.41 9.27
CA PHE A 104 -1.45 -7.78 10.63
C PHE A 104 -1.17 -6.55 11.50
N VAL A 105 -1.39 -6.72 12.81
CA VAL A 105 -0.82 -5.86 13.85
C VAL A 105 0.17 -6.68 14.66
N ARG A 106 1.44 -6.31 14.59
CA ARG A 106 2.52 -6.84 15.41
C ARG A 106 2.53 -6.17 16.78
N LEU A 107 2.34 -6.97 17.82
CA LEU A 107 2.31 -6.54 19.21
C LEU A 107 3.72 -6.30 19.75
N ALA A 108 3.80 -5.69 20.93
CA ALA A 108 5.08 -5.35 21.56
C ALA A 108 5.89 -6.58 22.02
N ASP A 109 5.24 -7.74 22.19
CA ASP A 109 5.87 -9.02 22.49
C ASP A 109 6.30 -9.79 21.22
N GLY A 110 6.00 -9.26 20.03
CA GLY A 110 6.31 -9.87 18.75
C GLY A 110 5.19 -10.75 18.17
N ASP A 111 4.15 -11.04 18.94
CA ASP A 111 2.99 -11.77 18.44
C ASP A 111 2.24 -10.93 17.40
N ARG A 112 1.56 -11.59 16.47
CA ARG A 112 0.74 -10.92 15.44
C ARG A 112 -0.74 -11.18 15.66
N VAL A 113 -1.55 -10.20 15.30
CA VAL A 113 -3.01 -10.32 15.21
C VAL A 113 -3.39 -10.04 13.76
N ARG A 114 -4.04 -10.98 13.08
CA ARG A 114 -4.56 -10.77 11.72
C ARG A 114 -5.70 -9.75 11.77
N VAL A 115 -5.69 -8.79 10.87
CA VAL A 115 -6.74 -7.78 10.72
C VAL A 115 -7.66 -8.21 9.59
N GLU A 116 -8.95 -8.34 9.90
CA GLU A 116 -10.01 -8.40 8.90
C GLU A 116 -10.78 -7.08 9.04
N ALA A 117 -10.82 -6.27 7.99
CA ALA A 117 -11.41 -4.94 8.02
C ALA A 117 -12.09 -4.63 6.68
N ASP A 118 -13.06 -3.72 6.68
CA ASP A 118 -13.40 -2.99 5.46
C ASP A 118 -12.11 -2.29 4.96
N PRO A 119 -11.71 -2.46 3.69
CA PRO A 119 -10.53 -1.80 3.12
C PRO A 119 -10.48 -0.30 3.41
N ALA A 120 -11.64 0.38 3.51
CA ALA A 120 -11.75 1.80 3.85
C ALA A 120 -11.03 2.18 5.14
N LEU A 121 -11.00 1.27 6.11
CA LEU A 121 -10.38 1.50 7.41
C LEU A 121 -8.85 1.44 7.34
N LEU A 122 -8.29 0.91 6.25
CA LEU A 122 -6.86 0.67 6.05
C LEU A 122 -6.28 1.50 4.89
N ASP A 123 -7.10 2.13 4.05
CA ASP A 123 -6.69 2.89 2.86
C ASP A 123 -5.59 3.94 3.15
N ASP A 124 -5.62 4.59 4.33
CA ASP A 124 -4.61 5.60 4.75
C ASP A 124 -3.49 5.02 5.64
N VAL A 125 -3.62 3.77 6.08
CA VAL A 125 -2.71 3.18 7.07
C VAL A 125 -1.46 2.68 6.38
N VAL A 126 -0.32 3.25 6.74
CA VAL A 126 0.97 2.90 6.12
C VAL A 126 1.61 1.73 6.87
N PRO A 127 2.06 0.66 6.19
CA PRO A 127 2.82 -0.42 6.82
C PRO A 127 4.04 0.12 7.58
N GLY A 128 4.25 -0.38 8.79
CA GLY A 128 5.28 0.10 9.73
C GLY A 128 4.77 1.14 10.73
N GLN A 129 3.62 1.78 10.50
CA GLN A 129 3.03 2.70 11.48
C GLN A 129 2.51 1.97 12.71
N ARG A 130 2.49 2.66 13.86
CA ARG A 130 1.76 2.19 15.04
C ARG A 130 0.29 2.54 14.92
N VAL A 131 -0.56 1.53 15.11
CA VAL A 131 -2.02 1.64 15.04
C VAL A 131 -2.69 1.11 16.30
N ALA A 132 -3.89 1.62 16.56
CA ALA A 132 -4.87 1.02 17.45
C ALA A 132 -6.04 0.51 16.61
N VAL A 133 -6.21 -0.81 16.58
CA VAL A 133 -7.32 -1.47 15.88
C VAL A 133 -8.37 -1.88 16.91
N THR A 134 -9.61 -1.45 16.72
CA THR A 134 -10.73 -1.75 17.62
C THR A 134 -11.72 -2.67 16.91
N GLY A 135 -12.09 -3.77 17.55
CA GLY A 135 -12.85 -4.82 16.89
C GLY A 135 -13.17 -6.02 17.78
N THR A 136 -13.73 -7.07 17.18
CA THR A 136 -14.00 -8.32 17.89
C THR A 136 -12.84 -9.28 17.66
N VAL A 137 -12.16 -9.68 18.73
CA VAL A 137 -11.02 -10.60 18.65
C VAL A 137 -11.51 -12.05 18.75
N THR A 138 -11.12 -12.87 17.78
CA THR A 138 -11.32 -14.31 17.77
C THR A 138 -9.99 -15.00 17.99
N ALA A 139 -9.93 -15.87 19.00
CA ALA A 139 -8.73 -16.66 19.26
C ALA A 139 -8.53 -17.70 18.14
N ALA A 140 -7.27 -17.94 17.78
CA ALA A 140 -6.92 -18.99 16.84
C ALA A 140 -7.39 -20.38 17.33
N PRO A 141 -7.90 -21.27 16.46
CA PRO A 141 -8.22 -22.64 16.83
C PRO A 141 -6.96 -23.40 17.29
N PRO A 142 -7.05 -24.30 18.28
CA PRO A 142 -5.87 -24.96 18.87
C PRO A 142 -5.07 -25.90 17.95
N ASP A 143 -5.57 -26.20 16.73
CA ASP A 143 -4.98 -27.17 15.79
C ASP A 143 -4.63 -26.56 14.40
N ALA A 144 -4.70 -25.23 14.24
CA ALA A 144 -4.34 -24.56 12.98
C ALA A 144 -2.86 -24.13 12.98
N THR A 145 -2.11 -24.51 11.94
CA THR A 145 -0.67 -24.23 11.78
C THR A 145 -0.35 -22.86 11.18
N GLU A 146 -1.37 -22.02 10.94
CA GLU A 146 -1.22 -20.74 10.22
C GLU A 146 -1.90 -19.54 10.89
N ASP A 147 -2.71 -19.72 11.95
CA ASP A 147 -3.57 -18.63 12.40
C ASP A 147 -3.00 -17.88 13.62
N ALA A 148 -2.61 -16.64 13.38
CA ALA A 148 -2.64 -15.58 14.37
C ALA A 148 -4.10 -15.40 14.87
N PRO A 149 -4.32 -14.93 16.12
CA PRO A 149 -5.65 -14.42 16.49
C PRO A 149 -6.12 -13.37 15.48
N THR A 150 -7.41 -13.36 15.15
CA THR A 150 -7.98 -12.41 14.19
C THR A 150 -8.76 -11.31 14.93
N ILE A 151 -8.66 -10.07 14.47
CA ILE A 151 -9.53 -8.96 14.86
C ILE A 151 -10.40 -8.55 13.67
N ASP A 152 -11.72 -8.70 13.82
CA ASP A 152 -12.72 -8.11 12.93
C ASP A 152 -12.88 -6.63 13.30
N ALA A 153 -12.20 -5.77 12.54
CA ALA A 153 -11.97 -4.37 12.84
C ALA A 153 -13.19 -3.51 12.46
N THR A 154 -13.62 -2.70 13.42
CA THR A 154 -14.70 -1.71 13.25
C THR A 154 -14.17 -0.27 13.27
N ALA A 155 -12.91 -0.08 13.69
CA ALA A 155 -12.21 1.19 13.61
C ALA A 155 -10.69 0.96 13.66
N VAL A 156 -9.95 1.75 12.89
CA VAL A 156 -8.49 1.82 12.94
C VAL A 156 -8.09 3.26 13.24
N ARG A 157 -7.14 3.45 14.14
CA ARG A 157 -6.61 4.77 14.48
C ARG A 157 -5.10 4.75 14.48
N GLU A 158 -4.49 5.57 13.64
CA GLU A 158 -3.07 5.84 13.67
C GLU A 158 -2.66 6.47 15.01
N LEU A 159 -1.59 5.94 15.59
CA LEU A 159 -1.00 6.43 16.85
C LEU A 159 0.28 7.20 16.61
N THR A 160 0.91 6.98 15.46
CA THR A 160 2.07 7.70 14.97
C THR A 160 1.70 8.29 13.62
N ALA A 161 2.05 9.55 13.37
CA ALA A 161 2.08 10.05 11.99
C ALA A 161 3.02 9.18 11.15
N ALA A 162 2.78 9.07 9.84
CA ALA A 162 3.74 8.49 8.90
C ALA A 162 5.15 9.00 9.24
N ALA A 163 6.09 8.07 9.41
CA ALA A 163 7.37 8.38 10.01
C ALA A 163 8.04 9.52 9.23
N ALA A 164 8.26 10.65 9.90
CA ALA A 164 9.19 11.64 9.37
C ALA A 164 10.56 10.95 9.30
N PRO A 165 11.33 11.09 8.21
CA PRO A 165 12.60 10.40 8.07
C PRO A 165 13.51 10.76 9.24
N LEU A 166 13.83 9.75 10.05
CA LEU A 166 14.80 9.89 11.12
C LEU A 166 16.18 10.06 10.48
N MET A 167 16.82 11.18 10.78
CA MET A 167 18.16 11.48 10.32
C MET A 167 19.15 10.53 11.01
N SER A 168 19.53 9.47 10.27
CA SER A 168 20.32 8.31 10.69
C SER A 168 19.61 7.34 11.64
N GLU A 169 19.10 6.24 11.08
CA GLU A 169 18.66 5.08 11.85
C GLU A 169 19.74 4.00 11.87
N GLU A 170 19.89 3.43 13.06
CA GLU A 170 20.71 2.25 13.26
C GLU A 170 19.80 1.01 13.29
N ASP A 171 19.76 0.22 12.22
CA ASP A 171 18.94 -1.00 12.20
C ASP A 171 19.77 -2.21 12.62
N THR A 172 19.31 -2.85 13.68
CA THR A 172 19.85 -4.11 14.16
C THR A 172 19.23 -5.29 13.42
N VAL A 173 20.07 -6.13 12.80
CA VAL A 173 19.64 -7.28 12.00
C VAL A 173 20.22 -8.57 12.58
N ALA A 174 19.35 -9.53 12.87
CA ALA A 174 19.72 -10.92 13.17
C ALA A 174 19.59 -11.76 11.90
N VAL A 175 20.66 -12.42 11.48
CA VAL A 175 20.62 -13.42 10.41
C VAL A 175 20.65 -14.82 11.04
N VAL A 176 19.59 -15.60 10.86
CA VAL A 176 19.49 -16.96 11.41
C VAL A 176 19.51 -17.96 10.26
N LEU A 177 20.52 -18.83 10.23
CA LEU A 177 20.61 -19.87 9.22
C LEU A 177 19.69 -21.03 9.61
N LEU A 178 18.84 -21.46 8.69
CA LEU A 178 17.91 -22.56 8.88
C LEU A 178 18.21 -23.68 7.88
N ARG A 179 17.88 -24.91 8.28
CA ARG A 179 18.03 -26.09 7.43
C ARG A 179 16.81 -27.01 7.51
N LEU A 180 16.17 -27.27 6.36
CA LEU A 180 15.07 -28.22 6.27
C LEU A 180 15.62 -29.65 6.32
N GLY A 181 15.37 -30.34 7.43
CA GLY A 181 15.81 -31.72 7.64
C GLY A 181 17.32 -31.91 7.70
N ASP A 182 17.78 -33.12 7.38
CA ASP A 182 19.20 -33.47 7.30
C ASP A 182 19.81 -33.00 5.96
N ALA A 183 19.80 -31.69 5.69
CA ALA A 183 20.53 -31.17 4.53
C ALA A 183 22.05 -31.36 4.73
N GLY A 184 22.76 -31.65 3.64
CA GLY A 184 24.15 -32.11 3.63
C GLY A 184 25.18 -31.10 4.15
N PRO A 185 26.36 -30.94 3.50
CA PRO A 185 27.30 -29.90 3.91
C PRO A 185 26.63 -28.52 3.80
N ALA A 186 26.97 -27.60 4.71
CA ALA A 186 26.44 -26.25 4.68
C ALA A 186 26.73 -25.55 3.34
N PRO A 187 25.74 -24.92 2.69
CA PRO A 187 25.92 -24.28 1.40
C PRO A 187 26.76 -22.99 1.50
N MET A 188 26.73 -22.32 2.64
CA MET A 188 27.60 -21.21 2.99
C MET A 188 27.99 -21.33 4.46
N SER A 189 29.18 -20.91 4.83
CA SER A 189 29.59 -20.78 6.22
C SER A 189 29.02 -19.51 6.86
N VAL A 190 28.95 -19.49 8.20
CA VAL A 190 28.55 -18.30 8.97
C VAL A 190 29.40 -17.07 8.62
N ASP A 191 30.70 -17.25 8.36
CA ASP A 191 31.59 -16.14 8.02
C ASP A 191 31.37 -15.64 6.58
N GLU A 192 31.06 -16.53 5.63
CA GLU A 192 30.66 -16.13 4.26
C GLU A 192 29.35 -15.36 4.27
N VAL A 193 28.38 -15.78 5.09
CA VAL A 193 27.12 -15.03 5.27
C VAL A 193 27.39 -13.67 5.93
N ARG A 194 28.27 -13.60 6.93
CA ARG A 194 28.63 -12.33 7.59
C ARG A 194 29.33 -11.37 6.63
N ASP A 195 30.18 -11.88 5.74
CA ASP A 195 30.79 -11.11 4.65
C ASP A 195 29.72 -10.60 3.68
N LEU A 196 28.81 -11.48 3.24
CA LEU A 196 27.74 -11.15 2.31
C LEU A 196 26.75 -10.12 2.86
N VAL A 197 26.38 -10.21 4.14
CA VAL A 197 25.35 -9.34 4.71
C VAL A 197 25.93 -8.04 5.28
N PHE A 198 27.06 -8.08 6.00
CA PHE A 198 27.50 -6.95 6.82
C PHE A 198 28.86 -6.36 6.43
N THR A 199 29.86 -7.20 6.19
CA THR A 199 31.27 -6.74 6.24
C THR A 199 31.94 -6.59 4.88
N GLY A 200 31.45 -7.29 3.85
CA GLY A 200 31.98 -7.22 2.51
C GLY A 200 31.74 -5.86 1.84
N PRO A 201 32.57 -5.47 0.85
CA PRO A 201 32.41 -4.19 0.14
C PRO A 201 31.14 -4.14 -0.72
N GLY A 202 30.70 -5.29 -1.25
CA GLY A 202 29.41 -5.46 -1.93
C GLY A 202 28.42 -6.24 -1.08
N SER A 203 28.29 -5.87 0.19
CA SER A 203 27.39 -6.52 1.13
C SER A 203 25.98 -5.91 1.08
N VAL A 204 25.00 -6.59 1.65
CA VAL A 204 23.65 -6.05 1.83
C VAL A 204 23.71 -4.73 2.62
N ALA A 205 24.51 -4.65 3.69
CA ALA A 205 24.73 -3.43 4.45
C ALA A 205 25.34 -2.30 3.61
N SER A 206 26.26 -2.59 2.67
CA SER A 206 26.80 -1.55 1.79
C SER A 206 25.80 -1.03 0.78
N PHE A 207 24.85 -1.86 0.32
CA PHE A 207 23.71 -1.43 -0.50
C PHE A 207 22.83 -0.41 0.23
N PHE A 208 22.36 -0.74 1.43
CA PHE A 208 21.51 0.18 2.20
C PHE A 208 22.25 1.46 2.59
N ARG A 209 23.54 1.38 2.94
CA ARG A 209 24.34 2.58 3.23
C ARG A 209 24.52 3.49 2.00
N GLU A 210 24.77 2.92 0.82
CA GLU A 210 24.96 3.71 -0.42
C GLU A 210 23.64 4.34 -0.86
N SER A 211 22.59 3.52 -1.00
CA SER A 211 21.27 3.93 -1.48
C SER A 211 20.59 4.98 -0.59
N SER A 212 20.84 4.93 0.72
CA SER A 212 20.29 5.88 1.71
C SER A 212 21.18 7.09 2.00
N TRP A 213 22.36 7.19 1.40
CA TRP A 213 23.39 8.19 1.75
C TRP A 213 23.78 8.15 3.24
N SER A 214 23.96 6.93 3.75
CA SER A 214 24.28 6.64 5.16
C SER A 214 23.20 7.09 6.16
N GLN A 215 21.96 7.29 5.70
CA GLN A 215 20.81 7.48 6.58
C GLN A 215 20.35 6.16 7.21
N LEU A 216 20.68 5.03 6.61
CA LEU A 216 20.48 3.70 7.17
C LEU A 216 21.80 2.93 7.18
N GLU A 217 22.11 2.35 8.32
CA GLU A 217 23.22 1.41 8.48
C GLU A 217 22.67 0.12 9.10
N LEU A 218 23.04 -1.03 8.52
CA LEU A 218 22.68 -2.34 9.06
C LEU A 218 23.81 -2.90 9.92
N ARG A 219 23.52 -3.37 11.13
CA ARG A 219 24.51 -3.96 12.04
C ARG A 219 23.93 -5.05 12.93
N GLY A 220 24.80 -5.80 13.60
CA GLY A 220 24.39 -6.70 14.67
C GLY A 220 24.15 -5.94 15.97
N ARG A 221 23.24 -6.45 16.80
CA ARG A 221 23.01 -5.99 18.18
C ARG A 221 24.08 -6.54 19.13
N ASP A 222 24.40 -7.82 18.98
CA ASP A 222 25.29 -8.58 19.87
C ASP A 222 26.75 -8.52 19.37
N ARG A 223 26.95 -8.43 18.05
CA ARG A 223 28.26 -8.30 17.41
C ARG A 223 28.39 -7.06 16.53
N PRO A 224 29.50 -6.30 16.66
CA PRO A 224 29.74 -5.12 15.84
C PRO A 224 30.02 -5.45 14.37
N ASP A 225 30.43 -6.68 14.05
CA ASP A 225 30.68 -7.16 12.69
C ASP A 225 29.48 -7.91 12.07
N GLY A 226 28.30 -7.86 12.73
CA GLY A 226 27.07 -8.46 12.24
C GLY A 226 26.73 -9.79 12.89
N ASP A 227 25.46 -9.93 13.29
CA ASP A 227 24.95 -11.14 13.92
C ASP A 227 24.49 -12.14 12.88
N VAL A 228 25.20 -13.27 12.84
CA VAL A 228 24.86 -14.43 12.02
C VAL A 228 24.93 -15.65 12.92
N TYR A 229 23.77 -16.26 13.16
CA TYR A 229 23.61 -17.45 13.97
C TYR A 229 23.67 -18.70 13.07
N ASP A 230 24.36 -19.73 13.57
CA ASP A 230 24.63 -20.96 12.82
C ASP A 230 23.35 -21.75 12.48
N TYR A 231 23.48 -22.73 11.59
CA TYR A 231 22.37 -23.53 11.07
C TYR A 231 21.57 -24.22 12.18
N LEU A 232 20.28 -23.87 12.25
CA LEU A 232 19.30 -24.54 13.08
C LEU A 232 18.45 -25.48 12.23
N THR A 233 18.27 -26.71 12.70
CA THR A 233 17.44 -27.71 12.00
C THR A 233 15.96 -27.43 12.24
N VAL A 234 15.20 -27.36 11.16
CA VAL A 234 13.73 -27.36 11.15
C VAL A 234 13.20 -28.63 10.45
N PRO A 235 11.95 -29.07 10.71
CA PRO A 235 11.40 -30.26 10.07
C PRO A 235 11.45 -30.19 8.54
N ALA A 236 11.77 -31.31 7.89
CA ALA A 236 11.94 -31.37 6.43
C ALA A 236 10.63 -31.12 5.66
N ASP A 237 9.49 -31.39 6.30
CA ASP A 237 8.14 -31.24 5.77
C ASP A 237 7.49 -29.90 6.17
N THR A 238 8.27 -28.95 6.68
CA THR A 238 7.78 -27.60 6.99
C THR A 238 7.21 -26.94 5.72
N PRO A 239 5.92 -26.58 5.69
CA PRO A 239 5.34 -25.88 4.55
C PRO A 239 5.85 -24.43 4.49
N CYS A 240 5.84 -23.85 3.29
CA CYS A 240 6.33 -22.48 3.02
C CYS A 240 5.79 -21.44 4.01
N ALA A 241 4.49 -21.50 4.30
CA ALA A 241 3.83 -20.57 5.20
C ALA A 241 4.22 -20.71 6.68
N ALA A 242 4.81 -21.85 7.08
CA ALA A 242 5.22 -22.13 8.45
C ALA A 242 6.74 -21.96 8.69
N GLU A 243 7.51 -21.55 7.67
CA GLU A 243 8.97 -21.43 7.75
C GLU A 243 9.41 -20.41 8.81
N GLU A 244 8.72 -19.27 8.90
CA GLU A 244 8.95 -18.27 9.94
C GLU A 244 8.75 -18.87 11.33
N GLN A 245 7.59 -19.50 11.56
CA GLN A 245 7.25 -20.07 12.86
C GLN A 245 8.25 -21.16 13.26
N ALA A 246 8.64 -22.02 12.31
CA ALA A 246 9.66 -23.04 12.52
C ALA A 246 11.02 -22.41 12.85
N GLY A 247 11.39 -21.31 12.19
CA GLY A 247 12.59 -20.53 12.45
C GLY A 247 12.64 -19.98 13.88
N PHE A 248 11.58 -19.31 14.33
CA PHE A 248 11.48 -18.79 15.70
C PHE A 248 11.48 -19.91 16.74
N ALA A 249 10.75 -21.01 16.49
CA ALA A 249 10.75 -22.16 17.40
C ALA A 249 12.14 -22.80 17.51
N ALA A 250 12.87 -22.92 16.41
CA ALA A 250 14.24 -23.43 16.40
C ALA A 250 15.21 -22.49 17.13
N ALA A 251 15.10 -21.18 16.91
CA ALA A 251 15.89 -20.17 17.61
C ALA A 251 15.65 -20.23 19.13
N GLN A 252 14.38 -20.31 19.55
CA GLN A 252 14.03 -20.45 20.97
C GLN A 252 14.57 -21.76 21.56
N ALA A 253 14.44 -22.89 20.85
CA ALA A 253 14.96 -24.17 21.30
C ALA A 253 16.50 -24.19 21.43
N ALA A 254 17.19 -23.40 20.61
CA ALA A 254 18.62 -23.18 20.68
C ALA A 254 19.04 -22.15 21.76
N GLY A 255 18.07 -21.49 22.41
CA GLY A 255 18.32 -20.46 23.42
C GLY A 255 18.78 -19.13 22.83
N LEU A 256 18.48 -18.86 21.55
CA LEU A 256 18.75 -17.57 20.92
C LEU A 256 17.68 -16.55 21.32
N ASP A 257 18.12 -15.37 21.71
CA ASP A 257 17.25 -14.24 22.05
C ASP A 257 17.19 -13.25 20.88
N LEU A 258 16.10 -13.33 20.12
CA LEU A 258 15.84 -12.44 18.98
C LEU A 258 15.05 -11.18 19.39
N THR A 259 14.78 -10.97 20.68
CA THR A 259 13.96 -9.83 21.12
C THR A 259 14.68 -8.50 20.92
N GLY A 260 14.02 -7.48 20.38
CA GLY A 260 14.63 -6.14 20.21
C GLY A 260 15.68 -6.04 19.10
N TYR A 261 15.75 -6.99 18.18
CA TYR A 261 16.26 -6.70 16.84
C TYR A 261 15.23 -5.91 16.05
N ASP A 262 15.67 -5.01 15.18
CA ASP A 262 14.78 -4.30 14.25
C ASP A 262 14.36 -5.20 13.10
N ARG A 263 15.25 -6.13 12.68
CA ARG A 263 15.01 -7.12 11.63
C ARG A 263 15.50 -8.51 11.99
N VAL A 264 14.76 -9.52 11.53
CA VAL A 264 15.15 -10.93 11.60
C VAL A 264 15.07 -11.54 10.20
N ALA A 265 16.22 -11.90 9.64
CA ALA A 265 16.32 -12.56 8.34
C ALA A 265 16.63 -14.05 8.54
N PHE A 266 15.68 -14.92 8.20
CA PHE A 266 15.93 -16.35 8.11
C PHE A 266 16.53 -16.67 6.74
N LEU A 267 17.68 -17.33 6.72
CA LEU A 267 18.30 -17.84 5.49
C LEU A 267 18.15 -19.36 5.45
N LEU A 268 17.35 -19.83 4.51
CA LEU A 268 16.89 -21.20 4.43
C LEU A 268 17.74 -22.02 3.45
N ASP A 269 18.37 -23.07 3.95
CA ASP A 269 18.95 -24.14 3.16
C ASP A 269 17.91 -25.24 2.93
N SER A 270 17.42 -25.36 1.70
CA SER A 270 16.49 -26.42 1.31
C SER A 270 16.76 -26.93 -0.10
N ALA A 271 17.05 -28.23 -0.21
CA ALA A 271 17.34 -28.87 -1.49
C ALA A 271 16.08 -29.25 -2.31
N ASP A 272 14.92 -29.41 -1.65
CA ASP A 272 13.70 -30.01 -2.24
C ASP A 272 12.41 -29.30 -1.79
N ARG A 273 12.47 -27.98 -1.59
CA ARG A 273 11.32 -27.16 -1.21
C ARG A 273 10.37 -26.94 -2.40
N SER A 274 9.06 -27.11 -2.18
CA SER A 274 8.02 -26.91 -3.20
C SER A 274 7.49 -25.46 -3.28
N CYS A 275 8.13 -24.50 -2.62
CA CYS A 275 7.77 -23.08 -2.75
C CYS A 275 8.28 -22.54 -4.08
N TRP A 276 7.46 -21.70 -4.70
CA TRP A 276 7.76 -21.15 -6.02
C TRP A 276 8.51 -19.81 -5.96
N PHE A 277 8.69 -19.23 -4.76
CA PHE A 277 9.41 -17.97 -4.52
C PHE A 277 10.82 -18.18 -3.95
N GLY A 278 11.70 -17.20 -4.20
CA GLY A 278 13.07 -17.15 -3.67
C GLY A 278 13.18 -16.53 -2.27
N GLY A 279 12.22 -15.69 -1.89
CA GLY A 279 12.10 -15.08 -0.57
C GLY A 279 10.68 -14.57 -0.33
N TRP A 280 10.42 -14.12 0.89
CA TRP A 280 9.26 -13.29 1.24
C TRP A 280 9.53 -12.51 2.52
N ALA A 281 8.79 -11.42 2.71
CA ALA A 281 8.91 -10.52 3.85
C ALA A 281 7.57 -9.90 4.24
N TYR A 282 7.48 -9.43 5.49
CA TYR A 282 6.42 -8.51 5.88
C TYR A 282 6.78 -7.09 5.46
N ILE A 283 5.87 -6.42 4.76
CA ILE A 283 5.99 -5.02 4.39
C ILE A 283 5.79 -4.16 5.64
N GLY A 284 6.73 -3.24 5.90
CA GLY A 284 6.81 -2.47 7.14
C GLY A 284 7.08 -3.33 8.38
N GLY A 285 7.48 -4.58 8.15
CA GLY A 285 7.61 -5.60 9.18
C GLY A 285 9.03 -5.98 9.57
N GLN A 286 9.15 -6.86 10.56
CA GLN A 286 10.44 -7.25 11.13
C GLN A 286 11.11 -8.42 10.38
N VAL A 287 10.33 -9.29 9.74
CA VAL A 287 10.78 -10.65 9.38
C VAL A 287 10.83 -10.84 7.87
N SER A 288 11.87 -11.56 7.42
CA SER A 288 11.97 -12.13 6.08
C SER A 288 12.48 -13.56 6.11
N VAL A 289 12.09 -14.37 5.12
CA VAL A 289 12.60 -15.72 4.88
C VAL A 289 13.18 -15.79 3.48
N ASN A 290 14.44 -16.18 3.36
CA ASN A 290 15.25 -16.02 2.16
C ASN A 290 15.89 -17.37 1.78
N LEU A 291 15.70 -17.85 0.56
CA LEU A 291 16.33 -19.09 0.11
C LEU A 291 17.83 -18.86 -0.16
N ILE A 292 18.67 -19.74 0.37
CA ILE A 292 20.10 -19.73 0.05
C ILE A 292 20.30 -20.31 -1.35
N THR A 293 20.61 -19.45 -2.33
CA THR A 293 20.85 -19.83 -3.74
C THR A 293 22.19 -19.29 -4.25
N GLY A 294 23.29 -19.68 -3.59
CA GLY A 294 24.60 -19.10 -3.86
C GLY A 294 24.69 -17.61 -3.48
N PRO A 295 25.89 -17.01 -3.47
CA PRO A 295 26.10 -15.71 -2.84
C PRO A 295 25.34 -14.56 -3.55
N ASP A 296 25.37 -14.51 -4.88
CA ASP A 296 24.80 -13.37 -5.61
C ASP A 296 23.28 -13.32 -5.57
N ALA A 297 22.60 -14.47 -5.72
CA ALA A 297 21.14 -14.53 -5.64
C ALA A 297 20.65 -14.35 -4.19
N THR A 298 21.34 -14.96 -3.21
CA THR A 298 20.99 -14.76 -1.80
C THR A 298 21.10 -13.28 -1.41
N ARG A 299 22.12 -12.58 -1.90
CA ARG A 299 22.27 -11.13 -1.69
C ARG A 299 21.16 -10.32 -2.34
N ALA A 300 20.84 -10.60 -3.60
CA ALA A 300 19.76 -9.92 -4.33
C ALA A 300 18.42 -10.05 -3.61
N VAL A 301 18.06 -11.28 -3.21
CA VAL A 301 16.83 -11.55 -2.46
C VAL A 301 16.85 -10.80 -1.13
N LEU A 302 17.92 -10.87 -0.35
CA LEU A 302 18.01 -10.13 0.93
C LEU A 302 17.85 -8.61 0.78
N GLN A 303 18.40 -8.01 -0.29
CA GLN A 303 18.22 -6.58 -0.55
C GLN A 303 16.74 -6.24 -0.81
N HIS A 304 16.05 -7.08 -1.59
CA HIS A 304 14.63 -6.96 -1.90
C HIS A 304 13.75 -7.16 -0.65
N GLU A 305 13.93 -8.26 0.07
CA GLU A 305 13.12 -8.60 1.25
C GLU A 305 13.30 -7.60 2.41
N LEU A 306 14.52 -7.08 2.60
CA LEU A 306 14.75 -6.02 3.59
C LEU A 306 14.17 -4.67 3.13
N GLY A 307 14.00 -4.45 1.82
CA GLY A 307 13.24 -3.35 1.25
C GLY A 307 11.76 -3.42 1.64
N HIS A 308 11.14 -4.59 1.55
CA HIS A 308 9.78 -4.80 2.09
C HIS A 308 9.70 -4.50 3.58
N ASN A 309 10.62 -5.03 4.39
CA ASN A 309 10.64 -4.73 5.82
C ASN A 309 10.75 -3.22 6.15
N LEU A 310 11.27 -2.39 5.23
CA LEU A 310 11.28 -0.92 5.36
C LEU A 310 9.96 -0.25 4.97
N GLY A 311 9.02 -0.98 4.36
CA GLY A 311 7.72 -0.46 3.91
C GLY A 311 7.58 -0.30 2.40
N LEU A 312 8.51 -0.82 1.60
CA LEU A 312 8.41 -0.78 0.13
C LEU A 312 7.50 -1.89 -0.41
N GLY A 313 6.70 -1.57 -1.41
CA GLY A 313 6.06 -2.50 -2.33
C GLY A 313 6.95 -2.84 -3.51
N HIS A 314 6.41 -3.59 -4.46
CA HIS A 314 7.13 -3.95 -5.69
C HIS A 314 7.30 -2.76 -6.66
N ALA A 315 8.40 -2.82 -7.42
CA ALA A 315 8.58 -2.03 -8.62
C ALA A 315 8.29 -2.89 -9.86
N SER A 316 7.23 -2.53 -10.57
CA SER A 316 6.72 -3.28 -11.71
C SER A 316 6.95 -2.53 -13.03
N THR A 317 6.58 -3.12 -14.16
CA THR A 317 6.33 -2.37 -15.39
C THR A 317 4.85 -2.39 -15.74
N LEU A 318 4.38 -1.29 -16.32
CA LEU A 318 3.03 -1.22 -16.88
C LEU A 318 3.08 -1.54 -18.36
N GLU A 319 2.52 -2.69 -18.75
CA GLU A 319 2.45 -3.11 -20.14
C GLU A 319 1.08 -2.83 -20.72
N CYS A 320 0.99 -1.81 -21.58
CA CYS A 320 -0.26 -1.41 -22.20
C CYS A 320 -0.30 -1.71 -23.70
N THR A 321 -1.53 -1.90 -24.22
CA THR A 321 -1.80 -2.00 -25.64
C THR A 321 -2.96 -1.11 -26.05
N THR A 322 -2.88 -0.56 -27.25
CA THR A 322 -3.98 0.11 -27.95
C THR A 322 -5.11 -0.88 -28.29
N PRO A 323 -6.31 -0.41 -28.69
CA PRO A 323 -7.38 -1.29 -29.22
C PRO A 323 -6.96 -2.21 -30.36
N ALA A 324 -5.95 -1.80 -31.12
CA ALA A 324 -5.41 -2.57 -32.24
C ALA A 324 -4.40 -3.65 -31.79
N GLY A 325 -4.14 -3.78 -30.48
CA GLY A 325 -3.15 -4.70 -29.91
C GLY A 325 -1.70 -4.25 -30.10
N LEU A 326 -1.46 -2.98 -30.44
CA LEU A 326 -0.11 -2.40 -30.51
C LEU A 326 0.32 -1.92 -29.12
N ALA A 327 1.59 -2.10 -28.76
CA ALA A 327 2.12 -1.59 -27.50
C ALA A 327 1.87 -0.07 -27.35
N SER A 328 1.55 0.36 -26.14
CA SER A 328 1.41 1.76 -25.74
C SER A 328 2.07 1.98 -24.38
N ALA A 329 2.45 3.23 -24.09
CA ALA A 329 3.11 3.61 -22.85
C ALA A 329 2.15 3.67 -21.65
N ILE A 330 0.86 3.82 -21.94
CA ILE A 330 -0.20 3.99 -20.95
C ILE A 330 -1.51 3.45 -21.52
N GLU A 331 -2.53 3.36 -20.66
CA GLU A 331 -3.86 2.93 -21.05
C GLU A 331 -4.48 3.87 -22.09
N GLU A 332 -5.05 3.28 -23.14
CA GLU A 332 -5.81 3.98 -24.17
C GLU A 332 -7.25 3.43 -24.22
N ASP A 333 -8.21 4.26 -24.64
CA ASP A 333 -9.61 3.86 -24.84
C ASP A 333 -9.69 2.57 -25.66
N GLY A 334 -10.37 1.55 -25.14
CA GLY A 334 -10.54 0.24 -25.76
C GLY A 334 -9.29 -0.64 -25.83
N GLY A 335 -8.19 -0.18 -25.21
CA GLY A 335 -6.96 -0.91 -25.01
C GLY A 335 -7.00 -1.82 -23.79
N SER A 336 -5.84 -2.30 -23.37
CA SER A 336 -5.67 -3.03 -22.11
C SER A 336 -4.29 -2.76 -21.52
N CYS A 337 -4.20 -2.81 -20.19
CA CYS A 337 -2.92 -2.79 -19.49
C CYS A 337 -2.84 -3.99 -18.54
N ARG A 338 -1.62 -4.48 -18.32
CA ARG A 338 -1.31 -5.39 -17.23
C ARG A 338 -0.05 -4.94 -16.51
N VAL A 339 0.05 -5.30 -15.23
CA VAL A 339 1.24 -5.07 -14.42
C VAL A 339 2.13 -6.30 -14.54
N GLU A 340 3.39 -6.10 -14.89
CA GLU A 340 4.44 -7.11 -14.77
C GLU A 340 5.22 -6.82 -13.48
N GLU A 341 4.91 -7.58 -12.43
CA GLU A 341 5.18 -7.22 -11.03
C GLU A 341 6.65 -6.92 -10.71
N TYR A 342 7.58 -7.64 -11.34
CA TYR A 342 9.03 -7.46 -11.14
C TYR A 342 9.72 -6.89 -12.39
N GLY A 343 8.93 -6.24 -13.25
CA GLY A 343 9.38 -5.78 -14.56
C GLY A 343 10.28 -4.54 -14.54
N ASP A 344 10.33 -3.78 -13.43
CA ASP A 344 11.21 -2.62 -13.34
C ASP A 344 12.67 -3.08 -13.24
N LEU A 345 13.39 -2.98 -14.36
CA LEU A 345 14.80 -3.35 -14.43
C LEU A 345 15.71 -2.44 -13.59
N PHE A 346 15.23 -1.26 -13.19
CA PHE A 346 16.03 -0.18 -12.63
C PHE A 346 15.77 0.04 -11.15
N ASP A 347 15.07 -0.88 -10.49
CA ASP A 347 14.80 -0.83 -9.06
C ASP A 347 14.94 -2.24 -8.47
N THR A 348 15.63 -2.37 -7.32
CA THR A 348 15.77 -3.66 -6.62
C THR A 348 14.41 -4.23 -6.20
N MET A 349 13.39 -3.40 -5.95
CA MET A 349 12.03 -3.85 -5.67
C MET A 349 11.30 -4.41 -6.91
N GLY A 350 11.92 -4.32 -8.09
CA GLY A 350 11.51 -5.01 -9.30
C GLY A 350 12.50 -6.11 -9.61
N ASN A 351 13.42 -5.85 -10.53
CA ASN A 351 14.47 -6.82 -10.87
C ASN A 351 15.62 -6.80 -9.84
N ALA A 352 15.43 -7.51 -8.73
CA ALA A 352 16.43 -7.65 -7.67
C ALA A 352 17.79 -8.18 -8.18
N PHE A 353 17.83 -8.98 -9.25
CA PHE A 353 19.07 -9.54 -9.78
C PHE A 353 19.95 -8.51 -10.49
N ASN A 354 19.38 -7.38 -10.92
CA ASN A 354 20.17 -6.28 -11.42
C ASN A 354 20.94 -5.57 -10.28
N GLN A 355 20.46 -5.66 -9.04
CA GLN A 355 21.07 -5.07 -7.83
C GLN A 355 21.36 -3.57 -7.98
N MET A 356 20.53 -2.86 -8.76
CA MET A 356 20.53 -1.39 -8.82
C MET A 356 19.84 -0.84 -7.58
N GLU A 357 20.22 0.35 -7.16
CA GLU A 357 19.57 1.04 -6.04
C GLU A 357 18.09 1.31 -6.32
N PHE A 358 17.36 1.56 -5.24
CA PHE A 358 15.96 1.97 -5.29
C PHE A 358 15.78 3.21 -6.17
N SER A 359 14.67 3.26 -6.90
CA SER A 359 14.26 4.43 -7.65
C SER A 359 14.02 5.63 -6.74
N ALA A 360 14.01 6.84 -7.31
CA ALA A 360 13.68 8.04 -6.55
C ALA A 360 12.29 7.98 -5.89
N HIS A 361 11.34 7.25 -6.48
CA HIS A 361 10.02 6.99 -5.91
C HIS A 361 10.14 6.29 -4.54
N HIS A 362 10.80 5.12 -4.51
CA HIS A 362 11.01 4.37 -3.28
C HIS A 362 11.93 5.09 -2.29
N LYS A 363 12.98 5.78 -2.76
CA LYS A 363 13.83 6.61 -1.88
C LYS A 363 13.05 7.77 -1.25
N ALA A 364 12.10 8.38 -1.95
CA ALA A 364 11.24 9.42 -1.40
C ALA A 364 10.25 8.87 -0.38
N TRP A 365 9.69 7.68 -0.63
CA TRP A 365 8.81 7.00 0.32
C TRP A 365 9.51 6.68 1.65
N LEU A 366 10.74 6.17 1.58
CA LEU A 366 11.58 5.94 2.75
C LEU A 366 12.09 7.25 3.40
N GLY A 367 11.79 8.40 2.79
CA GLY A 367 12.26 9.72 3.20
C GLY A 367 13.76 9.92 3.07
N TRP A 368 14.47 9.04 2.35
CA TRP A 368 15.89 9.19 2.04
C TRP A 368 16.10 10.35 1.09
N ILE A 369 15.27 10.46 0.06
CA ILE A 369 15.03 11.75 -0.62
C ILE A 369 14.09 12.53 0.29
N PRO A 370 14.53 13.63 0.91
CA PRO A 370 13.67 14.38 1.82
C PRO A 370 12.56 15.08 1.01
N GLU A 371 11.41 15.31 1.64
CA GLU A 371 10.24 15.95 1.01
C GLU A 371 10.59 17.29 0.32
N VAL A 372 11.56 18.05 0.85
CA VAL A 372 12.03 19.30 0.24
C VAL A 372 12.66 19.10 -1.16
N ASN A 373 13.15 17.90 -1.47
CA ASN A 373 13.68 17.51 -2.77
C ASN A 373 12.64 16.83 -3.67
N VAL A 374 11.41 16.66 -3.19
CA VAL A 374 10.26 16.21 -3.98
C VAL A 374 9.50 17.45 -4.46
N THR A 375 9.40 17.63 -5.78
CA THR A 375 8.62 18.74 -6.35
C THR A 375 7.26 18.24 -6.81
N THR A 376 6.22 18.54 -6.05
CA THR A 376 4.83 18.32 -6.48
C THR A 376 4.45 19.32 -7.57
N VAL A 377 4.14 18.81 -8.77
CA VAL A 377 3.81 19.61 -9.95
C VAL A 377 2.33 19.93 -9.96
N THR A 378 1.99 21.17 -9.60
CA THR A 378 0.60 21.69 -9.57
C THR A 378 0.31 22.71 -10.67
N ALA A 379 1.31 23.05 -11.49
CA ALA A 379 1.17 23.97 -12.61
C ALA A 379 2.05 23.53 -13.79
N SER A 380 1.67 23.90 -15.01
CA SER A 380 2.53 23.71 -16.17
C SER A 380 3.82 24.53 -16.05
N GLY A 381 4.95 23.95 -16.43
CA GLY A 381 6.23 24.61 -16.25
C GLY A 381 7.43 23.76 -16.67
N THR A 382 8.62 24.33 -16.51
CA THR A 382 9.88 23.62 -16.71
C THR A 382 10.56 23.44 -15.36
N TYR A 383 10.98 22.21 -15.11
CA TYR A 383 11.52 21.73 -13.84
C TYR A 383 12.89 21.13 -14.06
N THR A 384 13.75 21.21 -13.04
CA THR A 384 15.09 20.63 -13.04
C THR A 384 15.16 19.51 -12.03
N LEU A 385 15.80 18.41 -12.40
CA LEU A 385 16.04 17.24 -11.55
C LEU A 385 17.53 17.00 -11.45
N ALA A 386 18.06 16.80 -10.25
CA ALA A 386 19.37 16.23 -10.01
C ALA A 386 19.29 14.68 -10.02
N PRO A 387 20.42 13.97 -10.22
CA PRO A 387 20.46 12.51 -10.16
C PRO A 387 19.98 11.95 -8.82
N SER A 388 19.23 10.85 -8.87
CA SER A 388 18.65 10.20 -7.68
C SER A 388 19.68 9.43 -6.82
N GLU A 389 20.90 9.25 -7.32
CA GLU A 389 21.97 8.50 -6.66
C GLU A 389 22.83 9.36 -5.72
N VAL A 390 22.72 10.69 -5.79
CA VAL A 390 23.62 11.60 -5.06
C VAL A 390 22.84 12.50 -4.12
N GLN A 391 23.27 12.56 -2.85
CA GLN A 391 22.71 13.49 -1.88
C GLN A 391 22.93 14.95 -2.31
N THR A 392 21.88 15.75 -2.31
CA THR A 392 21.89 17.14 -2.78
C THR A 392 20.76 17.94 -2.13
N ASP A 393 20.81 19.26 -2.27
CA ASP A 393 19.72 20.18 -1.87
C ASP A 393 18.88 20.62 -3.10
N GLN A 394 18.98 19.89 -4.21
CA GLN A 394 18.24 20.15 -5.44
C GLN A 394 17.10 19.14 -5.58
N PRO A 395 16.02 19.47 -6.33
CA PRO A 395 14.96 18.51 -6.59
C PRO A 395 15.50 17.23 -7.24
N GLN A 396 15.07 16.06 -6.78
CA GLN A 396 15.46 14.74 -7.30
C GLN A 396 14.27 13.91 -7.80
N LEU A 397 13.05 14.32 -7.45
CA LEU A 397 11.82 13.70 -7.87
C LEU A 397 10.80 14.77 -8.28
N LEU A 398 10.20 14.65 -9.46
CA LEU A 398 8.98 15.38 -9.79
C LEU A 398 7.80 14.46 -9.59
N ARG A 399 6.83 14.88 -8.77
CA ARG A 399 5.60 14.14 -8.53
C ARG A 399 4.43 14.88 -9.17
N ILE A 400 3.77 14.26 -10.13
CA ILE A 400 2.62 14.82 -10.84
C ILE A 400 1.37 14.07 -10.37
N PRO A 401 0.55 14.65 -9.46
CA PRO A 401 -0.63 13.97 -8.94
C PRO A 401 -1.68 13.72 -10.02
N LEU A 402 -2.30 12.54 -9.99
CA LEU A 402 -3.38 12.15 -10.88
C LEU A 402 -4.73 12.23 -10.15
N ALA A 403 -5.81 12.27 -10.94
CA ALA A 403 -7.18 12.21 -10.40
C ALA A 403 -7.45 10.90 -9.65
N SER A 404 -6.71 9.86 -9.99
CA SER A 404 -6.86 8.52 -9.45
C SER A 404 -6.11 8.31 -8.14
N GLY A 405 -5.63 9.36 -7.47
CA GLY A 405 -4.83 9.24 -6.24
C GLY A 405 -3.38 8.78 -6.46
N LEU A 406 -3.12 8.11 -7.59
CA LEU A 406 -1.77 7.81 -8.08
C LEU A 406 -1.02 9.08 -8.49
N SER A 407 0.26 8.92 -8.78
CA SER A 407 1.09 9.97 -9.35
C SER A 407 1.96 9.46 -10.50
N TYR A 408 2.37 10.38 -11.38
CA TYR A 408 3.57 10.17 -12.20
C TYR A 408 4.78 10.74 -11.49
N ASP A 409 5.69 9.85 -11.13
CA ASP A 409 6.97 10.16 -10.52
C ASP A 409 8.07 10.12 -11.58
N VAL A 410 8.78 11.24 -11.74
CA VAL A 410 9.80 11.44 -12.77
C VAL A 410 11.17 11.64 -12.11
N ASP A 411 12.15 10.82 -12.51
CA ASP A 411 13.51 10.87 -11.99
C ASP A 411 14.56 10.65 -13.08
N VAL A 412 15.81 10.98 -12.76
CA VAL A 412 16.96 10.81 -13.65
C VAL A 412 18.04 10.00 -12.94
N ARG A 413 18.52 8.96 -13.62
CA ARG A 413 19.50 8.00 -13.10
C ARG A 413 20.89 8.23 -13.67
N ARG A 414 21.94 8.09 -12.86
CA ARG A 414 23.35 8.22 -13.28
C ARG A 414 24.24 7.17 -12.63
N PRO A 415 25.30 6.71 -13.33
CA PRO A 415 26.29 5.81 -12.78
C PRO A 415 26.91 6.41 -11.53
N HIS A 416 26.71 5.75 -10.41
CA HIS A 416 27.22 6.16 -9.12
C HIS A 416 27.58 4.94 -8.28
N GLY A 417 28.54 5.13 -7.38
CA GLY A 417 28.87 4.12 -6.37
C GLY A 417 29.23 2.74 -6.92
N LEU A 418 28.96 1.72 -6.13
CA LEU A 418 29.14 0.32 -6.49
C LEU A 418 27.90 -0.24 -7.19
N TRP A 419 26.72 0.08 -6.69
CA TRP A 419 25.46 -0.58 -7.08
C TRP A 419 24.93 -0.02 -8.39
N ASP A 420 24.90 1.31 -8.50
CA ASP A 420 24.41 1.99 -9.69
C ASP A 420 25.48 2.24 -10.76
N ALA A 421 26.70 1.72 -10.60
CA ALA A 421 27.70 1.70 -11.67
C ALA A 421 27.15 1.06 -12.97
N LYS A 422 26.22 0.11 -12.83
CA LYS A 422 25.54 -0.59 -13.92
C LYS A 422 24.58 0.28 -14.73
N VAL A 423 24.19 1.47 -14.25
CA VAL A 423 23.40 2.43 -15.05
C VAL A 423 24.12 2.75 -16.37
N ALA A 424 25.46 2.64 -16.39
CA ALA A 424 26.28 2.83 -17.59
C ALA A 424 26.02 1.79 -18.69
N ASP A 425 25.46 0.63 -18.34
CA ASP A 425 25.11 -0.43 -19.28
C ASP A 425 23.77 -0.18 -19.99
N TYR A 426 23.02 0.86 -19.58
CA TYR A 426 21.70 1.24 -20.10
C TYR A 426 21.72 2.66 -20.68
N PRO A 427 22.05 2.82 -21.98
CA PRO A 427 22.18 4.14 -22.60
C PRO A 427 20.92 5.01 -22.51
N ALA A 428 19.73 4.41 -22.49
CA ALA A 428 18.47 5.15 -22.39
C ALA A 428 18.33 5.89 -21.04
N LEU A 429 18.79 5.31 -19.93
CA LEU A 429 18.83 6.00 -18.63
C LEU A 429 19.72 7.25 -18.67
N MET A 430 20.79 7.19 -19.47
CA MET A 430 21.75 8.29 -19.61
C MET A 430 21.29 9.42 -20.53
N ASP A 431 20.30 9.16 -21.39
CA ASP A 431 19.79 10.10 -22.40
C ASP A 431 18.32 10.47 -22.18
N GLY A 432 17.80 10.28 -20.97
CA GLY A 432 16.38 10.48 -20.67
C GLY A 432 16.07 10.65 -19.19
N VAL A 433 14.78 10.53 -18.87
CA VAL A 433 14.22 10.43 -17.52
C VAL A 433 13.32 9.20 -17.44
N THR A 434 13.27 8.54 -16.29
CA THR A 434 12.29 7.48 -16.04
C THR A 434 10.99 8.09 -15.58
N ILE A 435 9.87 7.46 -15.94
CA ILE A 435 8.53 7.82 -15.46
C ILE A 435 7.93 6.58 -14.84
N ARG A 436 7.54 6.69 -13.58
CA ARG A 436 6.83 5.64 -12.84
C ARG A 436 5.43 6.12 -12.50
N ARG A 437 4.43 5.25 -12.63
CA ARG A 437 3.08 5.47 -12.11
C ARG A 437 2.91 4.66 -10.84
N GLY A 438 2.70 5.32 -9.71
CA GLY A 438 2.65 4.64 -8.42
C GLY A 438 1.86 5.42 -7.38
N ASP A 439 1.65 4.76 -6.25
CA ASP A 439 1.05 5.34 -5.06
C ASP A 439 2.15 5.69 -4.05
N SER A 440 1.93 5.42 -2.77
CA SER A 440 2.90 5.75 -1.75
C SER A 440 3.94 4.65 -1.54
N TRP A 441 3.63 3.38 -1.78
CA TRP A 441 4.52 2.26 -1.43
C TRP A 441 4.98 1.43 -2.63
N GLY A 442 4.24 1.39 -3.75
CA GLY A 442 4.63 0.68 -4.96
C GLY A 442 4.53 1.52 -6.23
N ALA A 443 5.24 1.10 -7.29
CA ALA A 443 5.23 1.81 -8.55
C ALA A 443 5.43 0.93 -9.79
N SER A 444 4.87 1.36 -10.92
CA SER A 444 5.08 0.75 -12.24
C SER A 444 5.86 1.68 -13.16
N LEU A 445 7.03 1.25 -13.63
CA LEU A 445 7.77 1.90 -14.71
C LEU A 445 6.93 1.91 -16.00
N LEU A 446 6.84 3.08 -16.64
CA LEU A 446 6.20 3.25 -17.93
C LEU A 446 7.22 3.10 -19.05
N ASP A 447 6.93 2.23 -20.02
CA ASP A 447 7.69 2.16 -21.26
C ASP A 447 7.26 3.28 -22.21
N THR A 448 8.03 4.37 -22.24
CA THR A 448 7.72 5.51 -23.11
C THR A 448 8.14 5.32 -24.57
N MET A 449 8.80 4.20 -24.88
CA MET A 449 9.21 3.79 -26.22
C MET A 449 8.56 2.46 -26.64
N PRO A 450 7.21 2.39 -26.60
CA PRO A 450 6.49 1.14 -26.72
C PRO A 450 6.79 0.41 -28.04
N GLY A 451 7.02 -0.90 -27.93
CA GLY A 451 7.42 -1.78 -29.03
C GLY A 451 8.91 -2.12 -29.04
N GLY A 452 9.70 -1.48 -28.16
CA GLY A 452 11.04 -1.89 -27.74
C GLY A 452 11.03 -2.85 -26.56
N GLY A 453 12.12 -2.86 -25.80
CA GLY A 453 12.24 -3.60 -24.55
C GLY A 453 12.20 -2.64 -23.37
N VAL A 454 11.92 -3.12 -22.16
CA VAL A 454 11.85 -2.25 -20.97
C VAL A 454 13.20 -1.56 -20.64
N ASP A 455 14.30 -2.00 -21.24
CA ASP A 455 15.61 -1.34 -21.13
C ASP A 455 15.67 0.03 -21.83
N ASP A 456 14.74 0.30 -22.75
CA ASP A 456 14.63 1.59 -23.45
C ASP A 456 13.41 2.44 -23.05
N ALA A 457 12.76 2.07 -21.95
CA ALA A 457 11.65 2.77 -21.32
C ALA A 457 11.86 4.26 -21.00
N PRO A 458 13.07 4.76 -20.61
CA PRO A 458 13.27 6.17 -20.28
C PRO A 458 12.89 7.13 -21.41
N LEU A 459 12.17 8.19 -21.06
CA LEU A 459 11.74 9.24 -21.99
C LEU A 459 12.94 10.06 -22.46
N ARG A 460 13.36 9.87 -23.71
CA ARG A 460 14.61 10.45 -24.22
C ARG A 460 14.52 11.95 -24.42
N VAL A 461 15.68 12.59 -24.43
CA VAL A 461 15.79 14.03 -24.73
C VAL A 461 15.11 14.36 -26.05
N GLY A 462 14.16 15.29 -25.97
CA GLY A 462 13.38 15.79 -27.10
C GLY A 462 12.01 15.12 -27.28
N GLU A 463 11.79 13.95 -26.68
CA GLU A 463 10.55 13.17 -26.78
C GLU A 463 9.51 13.61 -25.74
N THR A 464 8.26 13.18 -25.94
CA THR A 464 7.13 13.62 -25.10
C THR A 464 6.19 12.47 -24.79
N PHE A 465 6.06 12.16 -23.51
CA PHE A 465 5.00 11.31 -22.98
C PHE A 465 3.69 12.11 -22.91
N THR A 466 2.57 11.49 -23.29
CA THR A 466 1.25 12.14 -23.28
C THR A 466 0.21 11.18 -22.73
N ASP A 467 -0.35 11.51 -21.57
CA ASP A 467 -1.61 10.97 -21.08
C ASP A 467 -2.71 12.00 -21.29
N ARG A 468 -3.57 11.76 -22.29
CA ARG A 468 -4.68 12.66 -22.60
C ARG A 468 -5.79 12.58 -21.56
N ALA A 469 -6.04 11.40 -21.00
CA ALA A 469 -7.10 11.16 -20.03
C ALA A 469 -6.85 11.97 -18.75
N SER A 470 -5.61 11.90 -18.23
CA SER A 470 -5.19 12.69 -17.08
C SER A 470 -4.84 14.14 -17.40
N GLY A 471 -4.78 14.50 -18.69
CA GLY A 471 -4.39 15.83 -19.14
C GLY A 471 -2.91 16.14 -18.89
N VAL A 472 -2.03 15.15 -18.85
CA VAL A 472 -0.60 15.31 -18.54
C VAL A 472 0.24 15.13 -19.80
N ARG A 473 1.14 16.08 -20.06
CA ARG A 473 2.25 15.89 -21.01
C ARG A 473 3.58 16.15 -20.32
N ILE A 474 4.55 15.27 -20.55
CA ILE A 474 5.90 15.34 -19.98
C ILE A 474 6.88 15.29 -21.14
N ARG A 475 7.78 16.27 -21.23
CA ARG A 475 8.82 16.34 -22.25
C ARG A 475 10.19 16.45 -21.60
N THR A 476 11.11 15.58 -21.99
CA THR A 476 12.52 15.71 -21.58
C THR A 476 13.17 16.78 -22.45
N GLU A 477 13.56 17.90 -21.85
CA GLU A 477 14.24 18.99 -22.55
C GLU A 477 15.74 18.73 -22.66
N GLN A 478 16.34 18.25 -21.57
CA GLN A 478 17.77 18.00 -21.44
C GLN A 478 18.02 16.85 -20.46
N SER A 479 19.11 16.11 -20.70
CA SER A 479 19.62 15.09 -19.79
C SER A 479 21.16 15.12 -19.88
N GLY A 480 21.84 15.19 -18.73
CA GLY A 480 23.30 15.24 -18.64
C GLY A 480 23.84 14.87 -17.26
N PRO A 481 25.16 14.98 -17.02
CA PRO A 481 25.78 14.54 -15.76
C PRO A 481 25.25 15.24 -14.50
N GLU A 482 24.79 16.49 -14.64
CA GLU A 482 24.22 17.28 -13.53
C GLU A 482 22.74 16.98 -13.28
N GLY A 483 22.10 16.17 -14.14
CA GLY A 483 20.69 15.81 -14.02
C GLY A 483 19.90 16.04 -15.32
N ALA A 484 18.62 16.38 -15.20
CA ALA A 484 17.70 16.57 -16.31
C ALA A 484 16.88 17.86 -16.19
N VAL A 485 16.36 18.32 -17.32
CA VAL A 485 15.36 19.40 -17.41
C VAL A 485 14.12 18.81 -18.08
N VAL A 486 12.97 18.97 -17.43
CA VAL A 486 11.69 18.38 -17.84
C VAL A 486 10.65 19.49 -17.97
N HIS A 487 9.94 19.53 -19.09
CA HIS A 487 8.77 20.39 -19.27
C HIS A 487 7.50 19.58 -19.03
N VAL A 488 6.64 20.06 -18.12
CA VAL A 488 5.35 19.44 -17.81
C VAL A 488 4.24 20.40 -18.21
N GLU A 489 3.25 19.88 -18.93
CA GLU A 489 2.02 20.59 -19.24
C GLU A 489 0.84 19.87 -18.59
N LEU A 490 0.11 20.59 -17.75
CA LEU A 490 -1.16 20.19 -17.19
C LEU A 490 -2.28 20.83 -18.02
N GLY A 491 -3.09 20.00 -18.65
CA GLY A 491 -4.23 20.37 -19.48
C GLY A 491 -5.57 20.03 -18.82
N ALA A 492 -6.66 20.39 -19.48
CA ALA A 492 -7.97 19.92 -19.10
C ALA A 492 -8.02 18.39 -19.24
N ARG A 493 -8.45 17.71 -18.18
CA ARG A 493 -8.72 16.26 -18.20
C ARG A 493 -9.80 15.99 -19.25
N THR A 494 -9.54 15.06 -20.17
CA THR A 494 -10.53 14.73 -21.20
C THR A 494 -11.60 13.78 -20.68
N GLN A 495 -11.31 13.03 -19.62
CA GLN A 495 -12.24 12.11 -18.99
C GLN A 495 -12.99 12.77 -17.82
N THR A 496 -14.31 12.86 -17.94
CA THR A 496 -15.19 13.39 -16.88
C THR A 496 -16.25 12.37 -16.50
N PRO A 497 -16.53 12.17 -15.20
CA PRO A 497 -17.67 11.39 -14.75
C PRO A 497 -19.00 12.06 -15.09
N HIS A 498 -19.99 11.23 -15.40
CA HIS A 498 -21.36 11.60 -15.66
C HIS A 498 -22.28 10.62 -14.92
N LEU A 499 -23.40 11.12 -14.45
CA LEU A 499 -24.45 10.29 -13.88
C LEU A 499 -25.46 9.90 -14.98
N ILE A 500 -25.80 8.61 -15.05
CA ILE A 500 -26.91 8.09 -15.87
C ILE A 500 -27.87 7.32 -14.98
N GLY A 501 -29.17 7.41 -15.20
CA GLY A 501 -30.12 6.61 -14.43
C GLY A 501 -31.56 6.88 -14.79
N THR A 502 -32.48 6.34 -14.00
CA THR A 502 -33.91 6.54 -14.24
C THR A 502 -34.33 8.00 -14.16
N HIS A 503 -33.69 8.79 -13.29
CA HIS A 503 -33.92 10.23 -13.14
C HIS A 503 -33.69 11.05 -14.42
N ASN A 504 -32.82 10.59 -15.31
CA ASN A 504 -32.47 11.28 -16.56
C ASN A 504 -32.61 10.40 -17.81
N ALA A 505 -33.45 9.36 -17.73
CA ALA A 505 -33.69 8.39 -18.81
C ALA A 505 -32.39 7.83 -19.40
N TRP A 506 -31.41 7.53 -18.54
CA TRP A 506 -30.10 6.96 -18.90
C TRP A 506 -29.26 7.84 -19.84
N THR A 507 -29.52 9.16 -19.85
CA THR A 507 -28.74 10.12 -20.64
C THR A 507 -27.60 10.71 -19.79
N PRO A 508 -26.33 10.74 -20.24
CA PRO A 508 -25.22 11.26 -19.45
C PRO A 508 -25.41 12.71 -18.99
N ALA A 509 -25.43 12.93 -17.68
CA ALA A 509 -25.43 14.25 -17.06
C ALA A 509 -24.06 14.50 -16.37
N PRO A 510 -23.32 15.58 -16.70
CA PRO A 510 -21.97 15.79 -16.18
C PRO A 510 -21.94 15.93 -14.66
N MET A 511 -20.93 15.33 -14.05
CA MET A 511 -20.51 15.66 -12.70
C MET A 511 -19.50 16.81 -12.75
N THR A 512 -19.38 17.54 -11.63
CA THR A 512 -18.46 18.68 -11.49
C THR A 512 -17.36 18.30 -10.50
N GLU A 513 -16.10 18.54 -10.85
CA GLU A 513 -14.98 18.31 -9.93
C GLU A 513 -15.09 19.26 -8.73
N VAL A 514 -14.88 18.71 -7.52
CA VAL A 514 -14.96 19.46 -6.27
C VAL A 514 -13.72 20.37 -6.16
N PRO A 515 -13.89 21.69 -6.03
CA PRO A 515 -12.75 22.59 -5.87
C PRO A 515 -11.90 22.22 -4.64
N GLY A 516 -10.60 22.04 -4.83
CA GLY A 516 -9.67 21.69 -3.75
C GLY A 516 -9.51 20.19 -3.48
N ALA A 517 -10.28 19.33 -4.15
CA ALA A 517 -10.17 17.86 -4.06
C ALA A 517 -10.02 17.25 -5.47
N PRO A 518 -8.80 17.25 -6.04
CA PRO A 518 -8.57 16.73 -7.39
C PRO A 518 -8.98 15.27 -7.51
N GLY A 519 -9.84 14.96 -8.48
CA GLY A 519 -10.33 13.59 -8.68
C GLY A 519 -11.65 13.27 -7.97
N THR A 520 -12.14 14.13 -7.10
CA THR A 520 -13.48 14.00 -6.50
C THR A 520 -14.51 14.78 -7.32
N TRP A 521 -15.62 14.14 -7.67
CA TRP A 521 -16.66 14.68 -8.55
C TRP A 521 -18.01 14.63 -7.87
N THR A 522 -18.86 15.63 -8.07
CA THR A 522 -20.18 15.70 -7.45
C THR A 522 -21.26 16.14 -8.45
N THR A 523 -22.49 15.68 -8.25
CA THR A 523 -23.67 16.14 -8.99
C THR A 523 -24.94 15.97 -8.17
N GLN A 524 -25.99 16.71 -8.51
CA GLN A 524 -27.32 16.53 -7.94
C GLN A 524 -28.24 15.80 -8.91
N ALA A 525 -28.99 14.81 -8.41
CA ALA A 525 -29.91 13.99 -9.18
C ALA A 525 -31.29 13.95 -8.52
N GLN A 526 -32.33 14.26 -9.29
CA GLN A 526 -33.71 14.27 -8.81
C GLN A 526 -34.45 13.00 -9.24
N PHE A 527 -34.66 12.09 -8.30
CA PHE A 527 -35.40 10.84 -8.53
C PHE A 527 -36.89 11.02 -8.23
N GLY A 528 -37.75 10.48 -9.10
CA GLY A 528 -39.19 10.58 -8.97
C GLY A 528 -39.80 9.47 -8.10
N GLU A 529 -41.13 9.41 -8.09
CA GLU A 529 -41.89 8.42 -7.31
C GLU A 529 -41.85 7.00 -7.93
N GLU A 530 -41.17 6.80 -9.07
CA GLU A 530 -41.04 5.49 -9.68
C GLU A 530 -40.42 4.45 -8.73
N PRO A 531 -40.90 3.20 -8.72
CA PRO A 531 -40.43 2.19 -7.76
C PRO A 531 -38.99 1.70 -8.04
N ASP A 532 -38.43 2.00 -9.21
CA ASP A 532 -37.18 1.43 -9.73
C ASP A 532 -36.11 2.52 -9.90
N ARG A 533 -35.85 3.28 -8.82
CA ARG A 533 -34.93 4.42 -8.80
C ARG A 533 -33.49 3.94 -8.73
N ARG A 534 -32.76 4.14 -9.81
CA ARG A 534 -31.38 3.69 -9.87
C ARG A 534 -30.54 4.48 -10.86
N PHE A 535 -29.23 4.39 -10.68
CA PHE A 535 -28.28 5.06 -11.54
C PHE A 535 -27.00 4.22 -11.72
N ARG A 536 -26.15 4.69 -12.61
CA ARG A 536 -24.76 4.30 -12.79
C ARG A 536 -23.94 5.56 -13.03
N ILE A 537 -22.63 5.42 -12.87
CA ILE A 537 -21.66 6.45 -13.21
C ILE A 537 -21.00 6.04 -14.52
N VAL A 538 -20.86 6.97 -15.46
CA VAL A 538 -20.12 6.74 -16.70
C VAL A 538 -19.02 7.76 -16.87
N VAL A 539 -17.88 7.34 -17.38
CA VAL A 539 -16.77 8.23 -17.71
C VAL A 539 -16.71 8.41 -19.22
N LEU A 540 -16.76 9.66 -19.66
CA LEU A 540 -16.76 10.03 -21.07
C LEU A 540 -15.52 10.86 -21.40
N PRO A 541 -15.01 10.84 -22.65
CA PRO A 541 -15.59 10.16 -23.82
C PRO A 541 -15.21 8.68 -23.97
N ASP A 542 -14.18 8.24 -23.27
CA ASP A 542 -13.42 7.01 -23.56
C ASP A 542 -13.90 5.76 -22.77
N GLY A 543 -15.01 5.88 -22.03
CA GLY A 543 -15.77 4.72 -21.54
C GLY A 543 -15.29 4.09 -20.23
N GLY A 544 -16.26 3.93 -19.34
CA GLY A 544 -16.22 3.11 -18.12
C GLY A 544 -17.60 3.24 -17.50
N VAL A 545 -18.33 2.13 -17.36
CA VAL A 545 -19.68 2.13 -16.78
C VAL A 545 -19.57 1.48 -15.41
N TYR A 546 -19.76 2.28 -14.38
CA TYR A 546 -19.60 1.87 -12.99
C TYR A 546 -20.96 1.74 -12.33
N GLY A 547 -21.16 0.61 -11.71
CA GLY A 547 -22.31 0.28 -10.89
C GLY A 547 -21.81 -0.23 -9.55
N ASP A 548 -22.65 -0.90 -8.79
CA ASP A 548 -22.29 -1.47 -7.50
C ASP A 548 -23.08 -2.78 -7.38
N ALA A 549 -22.36 -3.90 -7.36
CA ALA A 549 -22.97 -5.23 -7.24
C ALA A 549 -23.08 -5.68 -5.77
N GLU A 550 -22.12 -5.27 -4.95
CA GLU A 550 -22.05 -5.45 -3.50
C GLU A 550 -22.18 -4.07 -2.83
N PRO A 551 -23.34 -3.68 -2.25
CA PRO A 551 -23.64 -2.29 -1.84
C PRO A 551 -22.78 -1.80 -0.66
N ASP A 552 -21.49 -1.64 -0.91
CA ASP A 552 -20.40 -1.28 -0.02
C ASP A 552 -19.91 0.16 -0.26
N GLY A 553 -20.48 0.83 -1.27
CA GLY A 553 -20.16 2.21 -1.60
C GLY A 553 -18.97 2.35 -2.57
N VAL A 554 -18.54 1.26 -3.21
CA VAL A 554 -17.54 1.27 -4.28
C VAL A 554 -18.23 1.09 -5.63
N ALA A 555 -17.85 1.91 -6.61
CA ALA A 555 -18.42 1.86 -7.95
C ALA A 555 -17.62 0.89 -8.84
N ASP A 556 -17.98 -0.39 -8.85
CA ASP A 556 -17.35 -1.44 -9.67
C ASP A 556 -17.52 -1.23 -11.17
N ALA A 557 -16.45 -1.49 -11.91
CA ALA A 557 -16.49 -1.55 -13.37
C ALA A 557 -17.45 -2.67 -13.83
N GLY A 558 -18.51 -2.29 -14.54
CA GLY A 558 -19.55 -3.22 -14.99
C GLY A 558 -20.55 -3.66 -13.92
N GLY A 559 -20.49 -3.08 -12.71
CA GLY A 559 -21.37 -3.38 -11.57
C GLY A 559 -22.86 -3.19 -11.84
N ALA A 560 -23.69 -3.64 -10.90
CA ALA A 560 -25.14 -3.54 -11.00
C ALA A 560 -25.63 -2.10 -10.80
N ASP A 561 -26.90 -1.82 -11.11
CA ASP A 561 -27.44 -0.46 -10.98
C ASP A 561 -27.56 -0.06 -9.50
N ILE A 562 -26.93 1.06 -9.12
CA ILE A 562 -26.98 1.61 -7.75
C ILE A 562 -28.39 2.08 -7.43
N GLN A 563 -29.00 1.54 -6.35
CA GLN A 563 -30.37 1.83 -5.96
C GLN A 563 -30.48 3.06 -5.06
N VAL A 564 -31.58 3.82 -5.19
CA VAL A 564 -31.86 5.00 -4.37
C VAL A 564 -33.13 4.78 -3.54
N PRO A 565 -33.09 4.99 -2.21
CA PRO A 565 -34.11 4.48 -1.27
C PRO A 565 -35.49 5.15 -1.39
N GLY A 566 -35.60 6.34 -2.00
CA GLY A 566 -36.88 7.03 -2.16
C GLY A 566 -36.83 8.19 -3.16
N ALA A 567 -38.00 8.72 -3.51
CA ALA A 567 -38.09 9.95 -4.31
C ALA A 567 -37.43 11.12 -3.58
N GLY A 568 -36.80 12.03 -4.32
CA GLY A 568 -36.08 13.17 -3.76
C GLY A 568 -34.93 13.62 -4.64
N THR A 569 -34.36 14.77 -4.27
CA THR A 569 -33.06 15.18 -4.81
C THR A 569 -31.98 14.51 -3.99
N TYR A 570 -30.89 14.09 -4.62
CA TYR A 570 -29.74 13.47 -3.98
C TYR A 570 -28.46 14.11 -4.51
N THR A 571 -27.52 14.40 -3.62
CA THR A 571 -26.12 14.69 -3.95
C THR A 571 -25.38 13.37 -4.08
N VAL A 572 -24.84 13.13 -5.27
CA VAL A 572 -23.96 11.99 -5.57
C VAL A 572 -22.54 12.50 -5.69
N THR A 573 -21.63 11.92 -4.91
CA THR A 573 -20.20 12.22 -4.95
C THR A 573 -19.44 10.97 -5.32
N LEU A 574 -18.41 11.08 -6.14
CA LEU A 574 -17.52 10.00 -6.57
C LEU A 574 -16.08 10.45 -6.39
N ASP A 575 -15.28 9.64 -5.73
CA ASP A 575 -13.84 9.73 -5.77
C ASP A 575 -13.27 8.85 -6.90
N ARG A 576 -12.43 9.41 -7.79
CA ARG A 576 -11.91 8.70 -8.96
C ARG A 576 -10.70 7.82 -8.66
N ALA A 577 -10.10 7.95 -7.48
CA ALA A 577 -8.98 7.13 -7.05
C ALA A 577 -9.46 5.78 -6.56
N SER A 578 -10.34 5.84 -5.58
CA SER A 578 -10.88 4.68 -4.87
C SER A 578 -12.13 4.09 -5.53
N LEU A 579 -12.73 4.83 -6.49
CA LEU A 579 -14.08 4.56 -7.01
C LEU A 579 -15.18 4.60 -5.93
N ARG A 580 -14.88 5.07 -4.71
CA ARG A 580 -15.88 5.24 -3.66
C ARG A 580 -16.89 6.31 -4.06
N TYR A 581 -18.15 6.07 -3.73
CA TYR A 581 -19.22 7.01 -3.98
C TYR A 581 -20.14 7.15 -2.77
N THR A 582 -20.73 8.33 -2.63
CA THR A 582 -21.80 8.59 -1.65
C THR A 582 -23.07 9.01 -2.34
N VAL A 583 -24.20 8.64 -1.76
CA VAL A 583 -25.53 9.08 -2.18
C VAL A 583 -26.25 9.65 -0.97
N VAL A 584 -26.32 10.98 -0.90
CA VAL A 584 -26.94 11.71 0.20
C VAL A 584 -28.22 12.36 -0.29
N ARG A 585 -29.36 12.13 0.37
CA ARG A 585 -30.64 12.77 0.01
C ARG A 585 -30.58 14.26 0.40
N ASP A 586 -30.89 15.15 -0.51
CA ASP A 586 -31.01 16.58 -0.20
C ASP A 586 -32.38 16.86 0.44
N GLY A 587 -32.38 17.43 1.64
CA GLY A 587 -33.60 17.92 2.29
C GLY A 587 -34.56 16.82 2.79
N GLY A 588 -34.05 15.71 3.32
CA GLY A 588 -34.76 14.64 4.02
C GLY A 588 -35.41 15.00 5.37
N GLY A 589 -35.43 16.27 5.76
CA GLY A 589 -36.01 16.76 7.02
C GLY A 589 -37.54 16.83 7.01
N GLY A 590 -38.21 15.69 6.91
CA GLY A 590 -39.68 15.59 6.95
C GLY A 590 -40.22 14.94 8.22
N GLY A 591 -39.72 15.30 9.40
CA GLY A 591 -40.28 14.80 10.68
C GLY A 591 -39.43 14.91 11.94
N PHE A 592 -38.14 15.25 11.82
CA PHE A 592 -37.24 15.39 12.97
C PHE A 592 -37.47 16.69 13.74
N VAL A 593 -37.30 16.64 15.06
CA VAL A 593 -37.35 17.80 15.94
C VAL A 593 -36.08 18.63 15.74
N SER A 594 -36.18 19.95 15.71
CA SER A 594 -35.03 20.84 15.72
C SER A 594 -35.25 22.02 16.65
N THR A 595 -34.16 22.59 17.17
CA THR A 595 -34.17 23.82 17.97
C THR A 595 -34.27 25.03 17.04
N TYR A 596 -33.59 24.97 15.91
CA TYR A 596 -33.56 26.03 14.90
C TYR A 596 -34.28 25.62 13.61
N PRO A 597 -34.87 26.58 12.87
CA PRO A 597 -35.59 26.27 11.63
C PRO A 597 -34.68 25.91 10.45
N ALA A 598 -33.39 26.24 10.55
CA ALA A 598 -32.34 25.93 9.58
C ALA A 598 -30.99 25.88 10.30
N MET A 599 -29.98 25.39 9.59
CA MET A 599 -28.58 25.51 9.97
C MET A 599 -27.72 25.59 8.70
N THR A 600 -26.63 26.35 8.76
CA THR A 600 -25.65 26.47 7.68
C THR A 600 -24.23 26.41 8.27
N LEU A 601 -23.28 25.90 7.49
CA LEU A 601 -21.85 25.96 7.79
C LEU A 601 -21.20 27.05 6.94
N ARG A 602 -20.27 27.78 7.52
CA ARG A 602 -19.40 28.74 6.82
C ARG A 602 -17.96 28.49 7.22
N GLY A 603 -17.03 28.69 6.30
CA GLY A 603 -15.62 28.66 6.64
C GLY A 603 -14.71 29.23 5.56
N ILE A 604 -13.41 29.16 5.80
CA ILE A 604 -12.38 29.58 4.84
C ILE A 604 -12.54 28.81 3.53
N SER A 605 -12.68 27.48 3.60
CA SER A 605 -12.88 26.62 2.43
C SER A 605 -14.19 26.87 1.67
N THR A 606 -15.21 27.46 2.31
CA THR A 606 -16.46 27.87 1.62
C THR A 606 -16.40 29.31 1.11
N GLY A 607 -15.27 30.01 1.27
CA GLY A 607 -15.16 31.45 0.99
C GLY A 607 -16.11 32.29 1.84
N TRP A 608 -16.45 31.81 3.04
CA TRP A 608 -17.45 32.38 3.96
C TRP A 608 -18.90 32.41 3.41
N ALA A 609 -19.17 31.72 2.31
CA ALA A 609 -20.53 31.46 1.84
C ALA A 609 -21.26 30.54 2.83
N ALA A 610 -22.55 30.80 3.04
CA ALA A 610 -23.42 29.95 3.84
C ALA A 610 -23.77 28.68 3.07
N VAL A 611 -23.28 27.53 3.52
CA VAL A 611 -23.57 26.22 2.97
C VAL A 611 -24.67 25.58 3.81
N PRO A 612 -25.87 25.33 3.27
CA PRO A 612 -26.96 24.71 4.03
C PRO A 612 -26.58 23.34 4.59
N MET A 613 -26.93 23.10 5.86
CA MET A 613 -26.88 21.78 6.47
C MET A 613 -28.26 21.12 6.41
N GLU A 614 -28.29 19.80 6.40
CA GLU A 614 -29.51 18.98 6.39
C GLU A 614 -29.83 18.47 7.80
N LEU A 615 -31.09 18.56 8.24
CA LEU A 615 -31.55 17.90 9.47
C LEU A 615 -31.75 16.40 9.21
N VAL A 616 -30.85 15.58 9.73
CA VAL A 616 -30.76 14.12 9.46
C VAL A 616 -31.25 13.25 10.62
N ALA A 617 -31.37 13.80 11.83
CA ALA A 617 -32.00 13.17 12.99
C ALA A 617 -32.56 14.26 13.91
N ASP A 618 -33.25 13.88 15.00
CA ASP A 618 -33.68 14.84 16.02
C ASP A 618 -32.46 15.67 16.48
N HIS A 619 -32.59 16.98 16.30
CA HIS A 619 -31.63 18.02 16.59
C HIS A 619 -30.30 17.95 15.82
N THR A 620 -30.11 16.97 14.93
CA THR A 620 -28.79 16.71 14.30
C THR A 620 -28.79 17.17 12.85
N TRP A 621 -27.96 18.19 12.59
CA TRP A 621 -27.70 18.74 11.27
C TRP A 621 -26.42 18.13 10.69
N ARG A 622 -26.36 17.95 9.37
CA ARG A 622 -25.22 17.40 8.66
C ARG A 622 -24.89 18.19 7.40
N VAL A 623 -23.61 18.34 7.09
CA VAL A 623 -23.13 18.77 5.76
C VAL A 623 -21.85 18.03 5.41
N THR A 624 -21.68 17.72 4.13
CA THR A 624 -20.41 17.23 3.59
C THR A 624 -19.72 18.40 2.88
N THR A 625 -18.49 18.72 3.29
CA THR A 625 -17.75 19.88 2.74
C THR A 625 -16.25 19.64 2.74
N ALA A 626 -15.54 20.25 1.79
CA ALA A 626 -14.09 20.14 1.71
C ALA A 626 -13.42 21.15 2.65
N PHE A 627 -12.34 20.73 3.29
CA PHE A 627 -11.43 21.62 3.99
C PHE A 627 -10.00 21.45 3.43
N GLY A 628 -9.17 22.48 3.54
CA GLY A 628 -7.72 22.43 3.24
C GLY A 628 -7.29 23.07 1.93
N ALA A 629 -8.13 23.90 1.32
CA ALA A 629 -7.71 24.80 0.24
C ALA A 629 -6.80 25.95 0.76
N HIS A 630 -6.65 26.09 2.08
CA HIS A 630 -5.83 27.11 2.72
C HIS A 630 -5.00 26.52 3.89
N PRO A 631 -3.79 27.03 4.19
CA PRO A 631 -2.91 26.53 5.27
C PRO A 631 -3.46 26.70 6.69
N VAL A 632 -4.58 27.43 6.84
CA VAL A 632 -5.34 27.58 8.09
C VAL A 632 -6.80 27.51 7.69
N GLU A 633 -7.57 26.64 8.36
CA GLU A 633 -8.97 26.41 8.08
C GLU A 633 -9.80 26.71 9.34
N ASP A 634 -10.78 27.60 9.18
CA ASP A 634 -11.71 28.01 10.23
C ASP A 634 -13.14 27.82 9.73
N PHE A 635 -14.07 27.45 10.62
CA PHE A 635 -15.49 27.39 10.32
C PHE A 635 -16.38 27.79 11.50
N LEU A 636 -17.66 28.04 11.21
CA LEU A 636 -18.69 28.30 12.21
C LEU A 636 -20.05 27.78 11.71
N PHE A 637 -20.99 27.63 12.64
CA PHE A 637 -22.38 27.31 12.35
C PHE A 637 -23.23 28.58 12.43
N ASP A 638 -24.14 28.76 11.47
CA ASP A 638 -25.01 29.94 11.33
C ASP A 638 -26.45 29.49 11.06
N VAL A 639 -27.37 29.87 11.95
CA VAL A 639 -28.74 29.36 11.98
C VAL A 639 -29.49 29.58 10.66
N ASP A 640 -29.38 30.75 10.04
CA ASP A 640 -30.19 31.10 8.88
C ASP A 640 -29.37 31.65 7.71
N GLY A 641 -28.04 31.56 7.81
CA GLY A 641 -27.16 32.10 6.79
C GLY A 641 -27.17 33.63 6.74
N THR A 642 -27.67 34.31 7.78
CA THR A 642 -27.63 35.78 7.88
C THR A 642 -26.48 36.27 8.77
N GLY A 643 -25.87 35.39 9.55
CA GLY A 643 -24.85 35.74 10.55
C GLY A 643 -25.42 36.37 11.82
N ALA A 644 -26.75 36.40 11.99
CA ALA A 644 -27.39 36.97 13.17
C ALA A 644 -27.23 36.09 14.42
N THR A 645 -27.21 34.77 14.24
CA THR A 645 -26.98 33.79 15.31
C THR A 645 -25.93 32.80 14.84
N VAL A 646 -24.73 32.87 15.43
CA VAL A 646 -23.58 32.05 15.06
C VAL A 646 -23.00 31.32 16.26
N PHE A 647 -22.45 30.14 16.00
CA PHE A 647 -21.78 29.28 16.97
C PHE A 647 -20.38 28.96 16.44
N GLY A 648 -19.37 29.19 17.28
CA GLY A 648 -17.98 28.81 17.02
C GLY A 648 -17.42 28.10 18.25
N ASP A 649 -16.17 27.66 18.25
CA ASP A 649 -15.58 26.91 19.36
C ASP A 649 -14.25 27.53 19.78
N ALA A 650 -14.23 28.14 20.96
CA ALA A 650 -13.02 28.75 21.51
C ALA A 650 -12.02 27.73 22.08
N GLY A 651 -12.51 26.56 22.49
CA GLY A 651 -11.76 25.51 23.18
C GLY A 651 -11.28 24.38 22.27
N ASN A 652 -11.85 24.29 21.06
CA ASN A 652 -11.73 23.17 20.13
C ASN A 652 -12.05 21.83 20.81
N ASP A 653 -13.09 21.81 21.63
CA ASP A 653 -13.53 20.65 22.41
C ASP A 653 -14.73 19.92 21.80
N GLY A 654 -15.20 20.39 20.63
CA GLY A 654 -16.31 19.80 19.91
C GLY A 654 -17.67 20.33 20.36
N VAL A 655 -17.71 21.47 21.08
CA VAL A 655 -18.95 22.14 21.49
C VAL A 655 -18.91 23.59 21.01
N ALA A 656 -19.82 23.97 20.10
CA ALA A 656 -19.82 25.31 19.53
C ALA A 656 -20.65 26.29 20.36
N GLU A 657 -20.02 27.23 21.09
CA GLU A 657 -20.72 28.19 21.92
C GLU A 657 -21.26 29.41 21.16
N PRO A 658 -22.41 29.98 21.60
CA PRO A 658 -22.97 31.17 20.96
C PRO A 658 -22.01 32.36 21.02
N GLY A 659 -21.65 32.90 19.86
CA GLY A 659 -20.79 34.08 19.73
C GLY A 659 -19.31 33.85 20.09
N ALA A 660 -18.86 32.60 20.21
CA ALA A 660 -17.45 32.25 20.33
C ALA A 660 -16.69 32.47 18.99
N PRO A 661 -15.34 32.53 19.01
CA PRO A 661 -14.51 32.53 17.80
C PRO A 661 -14.75 31.30 16.92
N ASN A 662 -14.37 31.37 15.64
CA ASN A 662 -14.50 30.25 14.70
C ASN A 662 -13.82 28.98 15.24
N ALA A 663 -14.45 27.83 14.98
CA ALA A 663 -13.85 26.53 15.21
C ALA A 663 -12.67 26.31 14.25
N LEU A 664 -11.60 25.69 14.73
CA LEU A 664 -10.40 25.42 13.95
C LEU A 664 -10.46 24.02 13.33
N MET A 665 -10.21 23.92 12.03
CA MET A 665 -10.03 22.65 11.34
C MET A 665 -8.54 22.33 11.21
N THR A 666 -8.08 21.27 11.90
CA THR A 666 -6.67 20.89 11.98
C THR A 666 -6.35 19.56 11.29
N GLN A 667 -7.33 18.89 10.70
CA GLN A 667 -7.19 17.52 10.20
C GLN A 667 -6.59 17.43 8.78
N GLY A 668 -6.26 18.56 8.14
CA GLY A 668 -5.62 18.62 6.82
C GLY A 668 -6.59 18.66 5.64
N PRO A 669 -6.10 18.68 4.39
CA PRO A 669 -6.95 18.74 3.20
C PRO A 669 -7.68 17.44 2.91
N ALA A 670 -9.02 17.48 2.88
CA ALA A 670 -9.89 16.33 2.63
C ALA A 670 -11.37 16.77 2.48
N LEU A 671 -12.25 15.85 2.10
CA LEU A 671 -13.70 15.99 2.29
C LEU A 671 -14.07 15.52 3.71
N TYR A 672 -14.96 16.26 4.36
CA TYR A 672 -15.40 15.98 5.72
C TYR A 672 -16.92 15.96 5.82
N GLU A 673 -17.45 15.00 6.56
CA GLU A 673 -18.80 15.06 7.11
C GLU A 673 -18.76 15.86 8.42
N VAL A 674 -19.47 16.97 8.45
CA VAL A 674 -19.64 17.81 9.64
C VAL A 674 -21.06 17.63 10.16
N THR A 675 -21.18 17.18 11.40
CA THR A 675 -22.45 17.09 12.12
C THR A 675 -22.55 18.15 13.21
N PHE A 676 -23.74 18.70 13.43
CA PHE A 676 -24.00 19.69 14.47
C PHE A 676 -25.32 19.39 15.17
N ARG A 677 -25.27 19.22 16.49
CA ARG A 677 -26.46 19.04 17.32
C ARG A 677 -26.95 20.37 17.84
N ASP A 678 -28.14 20.81 17.42
CA ASP A 678 -28.66 22.11 17.78
C ASP A 678 -29.24 22.22 19.21
N ASP A 679 -29.42 21.10 19.90
CA ASP A 679 -29.87 21.01 21.28
C ASP A 679 -28.73 21.03 22.30
N THR A 680 -27.61 20.39 21.96
CA THR A 680 -26.41 20.31 22.83
C THR A 680 -25.27 21.21 22.38
N LEU A 681 -25.35 21.76 21.16
CA LEU A 681 -24.29 22.49 20.46
C LEU A 681 -23.02 21.67 20.19
N ALA A 682 -23.09 20.35 20.39
CA ALA A 682 -21.97 19.46 20.07
C ALA A 682 -21.85 19.31 18.55
N TYR A 683 -20.62 19.28 18.04
CA TYR A 683 -20.35 19.01 16.64
C TYR A 683 -19.30 17.91 16.48
N GLY A 684 -19.41 17.19 15.37
CA GLY A 684 -18.44 16.20 14.94
C GLY A 684 -17.89 16.61 13.58
N VAL A 685 -16.61 16.35 13.37
CA VAL A 685 -15.96 16.45 12.06
C VAL A 685 -15.30 15.11 11.81
N VAL A 686 -15.80 14.39 10.81
CA VAL A 686 -15.28 13.10 10.40
C VAL A 686 -14.71 13.27 9.00
N ARG A 687 -13.45 12.86 8.81
CA ARG A 687 -12.81 12.83 7.49
C ARG A 687 -13.44 11.69 6.70
N GLU A 688 -13.86 12.00 5.48
CA GLU A 688 -14.47 11.02 4.56
C GLU A 688 -13.43 10.50 3.56
N TRP A 689 -12.70 11.38 2.87
CA TRP A 689 -11.58 11.08 1.95
C TRP A 689 -10.57 12.23 1.92
#